data_AF-A0A345H876-F1
#
_entry.id   AF-A0A345H876-F1
#
_cell.length_a   1.000
_cell.length_b   1.000
_cell.length_c   1.000
_cell.angle_alpha   90.00
_cell.angle_beta   90.00
_cell.angle_gamma   90.00
#
_symmetry.space_group_name_H-M   'P 1'
#
loop_
_entity.id
_entity.type
_entity.pdbx_description
1 polymer ?
#
loop_
_entity_poly.entity_id
_entity_poly.type
_entity_poly.pdbx_seq_one_letter_code
_entity_poly.pdbx_strand_id
1 'polypeptide(L)'
;MKQGQLKLALLCICCFFPILAAFSQVKVYAESVSSFASDPNPPNDSYVDNVAQAVDENLSTAATVRANSGIAGGAGAYSGYIELEFASTLTANTTSYVKIDMEDDILSYLLGGSLGELLSDIAGGVLSGNQRISVEVKNDDTTIFTKDSWVVSDFSSSELRVVIDDSGDYFLKITPQSSYNRIRITNSLGSLVGVDTQKDLNVYDAFYITGSADCGVANYTSYNSTGLTVGLLNLGGTAVTNPEFLIDANITNYSELDIGILGVAASVSQTVYFEGASAVDDEYQIKFLVPPALLEVGVLNNIQIIAYNGTSQVASYSLVSLLSVDVLGLLSTNTPVSVSITPGIVDRITVRLSTLVDVSVGQNLNLFSVVKGDFDVDVTGEGSYAIDDDATLTAEATGCNGPYTYSWSGDGTATGDEISPSTAVAGTYNFLVTATDKFGATKTVPAQIVVEPMPVAGTITGAQDVCEGTLPPDLVLTGFTGNVLSWERSTDPTFTTFTTIAVTSSTLDSATIGVINETTYFRANVGNHTYSDVVTDAVALSIKETTWNGATWSNGVPDINTTIYFTGDYNEEANLFGCTANIDNNAEVVIPSGYNITLNGAVTVVSGNFLVENNANLVQITNAVNSGAIQVQKNTSLIYRLDYTIWSSPVAGQNLKDFSPSTLSNRFYEYNETTDLYNAISPEITDFTVGHGYLIRVANNHPAYVDDETPGVAWTGTFEGVPNNGTVTVPVASVFNGYNLVGNPYSSAINIHDFFDGNVSVIDPGSSLYFWRKRNDYSVSSYATITKAAYTANAAAGGDTGSETFVGAPSSWVINTGQGFFVQASSGGTLVFENSMRRAVNNGQFFRQAEEQQEIYRLSRLWLNITGSQNEFKQAAIAYTGQGTIGIDYGWDGKALIDDGPVALYSIAEDMELAIQTRPEFEVEDMVVIGYKVTTPGSYTISLDHFDGVFLYGQDIYLKDNVTNQTINLKEADYTFTTETGQFTNRFEIIYTIQALDGNNFTITPNDVVVYQKEGTITIDAGNLDIDQVTIHDLRGRLIYTKPSINATVTTITDCNVQQQVVLLHITTAKGVVTKKVVL
;
A
#
# COMPACT_ATOMS: atom_id res chain seq x y z
N MET A 1 35.39 -41.18 31.17
CA MET A 1 35.83 -42.48 30.60
C MET A 1 36.01 -42.30 29.11
N LYS A 2 37.12 -42.75 28.48
CA LYS A 2 37.41 -42.69 27.03
C LYS A 2 37.26 -41.28 26.39
N GLN A 3 38.26 -40.57 25.87
CA GLN A 3 39.54 -40.94 25.25
C GLN A 3 39.40 -41.96 24.08
N GLY A 4 39.45 -41.43 22.86
CA GLY A 4 39.60 -42.18 21.61
C GLY A 4 38.94 -41.50 20.41
N GLN A 5 39.67 -41.39 19.29
CA GLN A 5 39.18 -41.03 17.94
C GLN A 5 38.62 -39.61 17.71
N LEU A 6 39.51 -38.63 17.47
CA LEU A 6 39.67 -38.10 16.10
C LEU A 6 41.03 -37.37 15.96
N LYS A 7 41.90 -37.89 15.09
CA LYS A 7 43.21 -37.28 14.76
C LYS A 7 43.58 -37.63 13.31
N LEU A 8 42.87 -37.05 12.33
CA LEU A 8 43.11 -37.36 10.91
C LEU A 8 42.63 -36.26 9.94
N ALA A 9 43.17 -35.04 10.05
CA ALA A 9 42.89 -33.94 9.11
C ALA A 9 44.08 -32.97 8.85
N LEU A 10 45.31 -33.33 9.26
CA LEU A 10 46.44 -32.39 9.28
C LEU A 10 47.72 -32.97 8.64
N LEU A 11 47.64 -33.48 7.40
CA LEU A 11 48.82 -33.88 6.63
C LEU A 11 48.60 -33.96 5.10
N CYS A 12 47.98 -32.96 4.47
CA CYS A 12 48.07 -32.81 3.01
C CYS A 12 47.69 -31.39 2.55
N ILE A 13 48.69 -30.54 2.25
CA ILE A 13 48.76 -29.41 1.29
C ILE A 13 50.09 -28.69 1.58
N CYS A 14 51.19 -29.34 1.19
CA CYS A 14 52.57 -28.83 1.31
C CYS A 14 53.41 -29.37 0.14
N CYS A 15 52.97 -29.13 -1.11
CA CYS A 15 53.75 -29.43 -2.32
C CYS A 15 53.13 -28.85 -3.62
N PHE A 16 52.69 -27.58 -3.60
CA PHE A 16 52.39 -26.82 -4.82
C PHE A 16 52.78 -25.34 -4.64
N PHE A 17 54.09 -25.08 -4.56
CA PHE A 17 54.62 -23.79 -4.99
C PHE A 17 54.64 -23.78 -6.52
N PRO A 18 53.80 -22.98 -7.21
CA PRO A 18 54.14 -22.60 -8.57
C PRO A 18 55.46 -21.81 -8.52
N ILE A 19 56.39 -22.12 -9.42
CA ILE A 19 57.52 -21.22 -9.66
C ILE A 19 56.92 -19.97 -10.30
N LEU A 20 56.86 -18.85 -9.58
CA LEU A 20 56.57 -17.57 -10.21
C LEU A 20 57.71 -17.27 -11.20
N ALA A 21 57.43 -17.46 -12.48
CA ALA A 21 58.23 -16.87 -13.54
C ALA A 21 57.98 -15.36 -13.48
N ALA A 22 58.95 -14.61 -12.97
CA ALA A 22 58.91 -13.15 -13.02
C ALA A 22 59.03 -12.72 -14.49
N PHE A 23 57.92 -12.26 -15.08
CA PHE A 23 57.85 -11.79 -16.47
C PHE A 23 58.36 -10.35 -16.59
N SER A 24 59.65 -10.16 -16.26
CA SER A 24 60.38 -8.92 -16.50
C SER A 24 60.22 -8.47 -17.94
N GLN A 25 60.07 -7.17 -18.14
CA GLN A 25 60.23 -6.55 -19.46
C GLN A 25 61.59 -6.90 -20.11
N VAL A 26 61.61 -6.99 -21.44
CA VAL A 26 62.81 -7.21 -22.27
C VAL A 26 62.81 -6.25 -23.46
N LYS A 27 63.89 -5.46 -23.60
CA LYS A 27 64.17 -4.66 -24.81
C LYS A 27 64.64 -5.56 -25.94
N VAL A 28 64.13 -5.31 -27.15
CA VAL A 28 64.54 -5.99 -28.39
C VAL A 28 65.01 -4.91 -29.38
N TYR A 29 66.29 -4.94 -29.72
CA TYR A 29 66.95 -3.91 -30.52
C TYR A 29 66.80 -4.14 -32.04
N ALA A 30 67.12 -3.12 -32.83
CA ALA A 30 67.34 -3.25 -34.27
C ALA A 30 68.64 -4.03 -34.54
N GLU A 31 68.62 -4.94 -35.53
CA GLU A 31 69.76 -5.84 -35.83
C GLU A 31 70.63 -5.34 -37.00
N SER A 32 70.11 -4.42 -37.82
CA SER A 32 70.81 -3.95 -39.01
C SER A 32 70.60 -2.46 -39.27
N VAL A 33 71.59 -1.85 -39.92
CA VAL A 33 71.66 -0.42 -40.18
C VAL A 33 72.21 -0.15 -41.56
N SER A 34 71.73 0.91 -42.20
CA SER A 34 72.25 1.43 -43.45
C SER A 34 72.31 2.96 -43.43
N SER A 35 73.21 3.55 -44.22
CA SER A 35 73.43 5.00 -44.28
C SER A 35 73.68 5.45 -45.70
N PHE A 36 73.02 6.52 -46.15
CA PHE A 36 73.13 7.04 -47.51
C PHE A 36 73.02 8.57 -47.52
N ALA A 37 73.47 9.18 -48.63
CA ALA A 37 73.43 10.62 -48.85
C ALA A 37 72.23 11.08 -49.70
N SER A 38 71.83 12.34 -49.53
CA SER A 38 70.84 13.03 -50.36
C SER A 38 71.39 13.57 -51.69
N ASP A 39 72.67 13.94 -51.75
CA ASP A 39 73.39 14.34 -52.98
C ASP A 39 74.45 13.28 -53.32
N PRO A 40 74.39 12.63 -54.51
CA PRO A 40 75.34 11.61 -54.93
C PRO A 40 76.71 12.17 -55.40
N ASN A 41 77.17 13.29 -54.85
CA ASN A 41 78.41 13.94 -55.27
C ASN A 41 79.12 14.66 -54.09
N PRO A 42 80.23 14.12 -53.54
CA PRO A 42 81.02 13.00 -54.02
C PRO A 42 80.32 11.63 -53.87
N PRO A 43 80.43 10.72 -54.87
CA PRO A 43 79.52 9.58 -55.04
C PRO A 43 79.70 8.37 -54.10
N ASN A 44 80.26 8.54 -52.89
CA ASN A 44 80.43 7.45 -51.90
C ASN A 44 80.48 7.91 -50.42
N ASP A 45 80.30 9.20 -50.09
CA ASP A 45 80.12 9.60 -48.68
C ASP A 45 78.65 9.36 -48.29
N SER A 46 78.39 8.76 -47.12
CA SER A 46 77.04 8.60 -46.56
C SER A 46 76.65 9.77 -45.67
N TYR A 47 77.62 10.61 -45.28
CA TYR A 47 77.50 11.65 -44.26
C TYR A 47 77.04 11.10 -42.89
N VAL A 48 77.35 9.84 -42.59
CA VAL A 48 77.12 9.23 -41.27
C VAL A 48 78.38 8.52 -40.80
N ASP A 49 78.90 8.94 -39.65
CA ASP A 49 80.08 8.34 -39.02
C ASP A 49 79.67 7.30 -37.97
N ASN A 50 80.54 6.32 -37.71
CA ASN A 50 80.34 5.26 -36.70
C ASN A 50 79.02 4.45 -36.85
N VAL A 51 78.45 4.36 -38.05
CA VAL A 51 77.13 3.77 -38.39
C VAL A 51 76.70 2.53 -37.58
N ALA A 52 77.62 1.59 -37.31
CA ALA A 52 77.34 0.37 -36.55
C ALA A 52 76.98 0.60 -35.06
N GLN A 53 77.27 1.77 -34.49
CA GLN A 53 76.96 2.14 -33.10
C GLN A 53 75.50 2.58 -32.88
N ALA A 54 74.64 2.42 -33.88
CA ALA A 54 73.18 2.58 -33.76
C ALA A 54 72.44 1.22 -33.75
N VAL A 55 73.20 0.11 -33.66
CA VAL A 55 72.72 -1.28 -33.52
C VAL A 55 73.75 -2.11 -32.72
N ASP A 56 74.35 -1.51 -31.67
CA ASP A 56 75.31 -2.19 -30.77
C ASP A 56 74.76 -2.54 -29.37
N GLU A 57 73.43 -2.39 -29.20
CA GLU A 57 72.63 -2.68 -27.99
C GLU A 57 73.03 -1.82 -26.76
N ASN A 58 73.75 -0.73 -26.98
CA ASN A 58 74.30 0.14 -25.95
C ASN A 58 73.91 1.61 -26.15
N LEU A 59 72.88 2.05 -25.41
CA LEU A 59 72.36 3.43 -25.37
C LEU A 59 73.33 4.50 -24.78
N SER A 60 74.63 4.20 -24.72
CA SER A 60 75.73 5.14 -24.47
C SER A 60 76.68 5.33 -25.66
N THR A 61 76.51 4.59 -26.76
CA THR A 61 77.22 4.73 -28.03
C THR A 61 76.28 5.11 -29.17
N ALA A 62 76.77 5.88 -30.15
CA ALA A 62 75.94 6.46 -31.19
C ALA A 62 76.68 6.60 -32.54
N ALA A 63 75.92 6.47 -33.62
CA ALA A 63 76.32 6.92 -34.96
C ALA A 63 76.02 8.42 -35.11
N THR A 64 76.90 9.17 -35.77
CA THR A 64 76.77 10.63 -35.94
C THR A 64 76.35 10.96 -37.37
N VAL A 65 75.09 11.37 -37.54
CA VAL A 65 74.48 11.76 -38.82
C VAL A 65 74.75 13.24 -39.07
N ARG A 66 75.48 13.58 -40.13
CA ARG A 66 75.94 14.94 -40.44
C ARG A 66 75.05 15.63 -41.48
N ALA A 67 74.86 16.93 -41.35
CA ALA A 67 74.26 17.81 -42.36
C ALA A 67 75.12 19.05 -42.59
N ASN A 68 75.15 19.61 -43.80
CA ASN A 68 75.85 20.87 -44.10
C ASN A 68 75.00 21.82 -44.96
N SER A 69 75.03 23.11 -44.66
CA SER A 69 74.25 24.17 -45.34
C SER A 69 74.72 24.52 -46.75
N GLY A 70 75.93 24.13 -47.13
CA GLY A 70 76.60 24.48 -48.38
C GLY A 70 77.01 25.95 -48.46
N ILE A 71 77.50 26.36 -49.64
CA ILE A 71 77.78 27.78 -49.91
C ILE A 71 76.53 28.52 -50.41
N ALA A 72 76.53 29.84 -50.26
CA ALA A 72 75.39 30.70 -50.61
C ALA A 72 74.82 30.39 -52.02
N GLY A 73 73.59 29.88 -52.04
CA GLY A 73 72.95 29.30 -53.24
C GLY A 73 72.72 27.78 -53.18
N GLY A 74 73.14 27.11 -52.11
CA GLY A 74 72.90 25.68 -51.85
C GLY A 74 73.90 24.71 -52.50
N ALA A 75 74.97 25.21 -53.10
CA ALA A 75 75.99 24.35 -53.71
C ALA A 75 76.85 23.68 -52.63
N GLY A 76 76.97 22.35 -52.67
CA GLY A 76 77.68 21.56 -51.65
C GLY A 76 76.91 21.37 -50.34
N ALA A 77 75.62 21.76 -50.29
CA ALA A 77 74.75 21.43 -49.16
C ALA A 77 74.41 19.93 -49.18
N TYR A 78 74.38 19.29 -48.01
CA TYR A 78 74.06 17.87 -47.91
C TYR A 78 73.26 17.52 -46.65
N SER A 79 72.57 16.39 -46.71
CA SER A 79 71.83 15.81 -45.59
C SER A 79 72.13 14.32 -45.53
N GLY A 80 72.74 13.88 -44.43
CA GLY A 80 72.93 12.46 -44.12
C GLY A 80 71.65 11.85 -43.58
N TYR A 81 71.44 10.56 -43.85
CA TYR A 81 70.41 9.77 -43.18
C TYR A 81 70.89 8.36 -42.83
N ILE A 82 70.39 7.89 -41.70
CA ILE A 82 70.58 6.54 -41.18
C ILE A 82 69.23 5.81 -41.18
N GLU A 83 69.20 4.54 -41.53
CA GLU A 83 68.00 3.69 -41.54
C GLU A 83 68.28 2.43 -40.73
N LEU A 84 67.57 2.30 -39.61
CA LEU A 84 67.64 1.22 -38.62
C LEU A 84 66.56 0.18 -38.92
N GLU A 85 66.90 -1.10 -38.85
CA GLU A 85 66.04 -2.23 -39.24
C GLU A 85 65.94 -3.30 -38.14
N PHE A 86 64.71 -3.65 -37.78
CA PHE A 86 64.39 -4.74 -36.86
C PHE A 86 64.42 -6.11 -37.56
N ALA A 87 64.83 -7.14 -36.81
CA ALA A 87 64.92 -8.54 -37.25
C ALA A 87 63.64 -9.12 -37.87
N SER A 88 62.49 -8.54 -37.54
CA SER A 88 61.17 -8.96 -38.02
C SER A 88 60.22 -7.76 -38.09
N THR A 89 59.21 -7.86 -38.96
CA THR A 89 58.17 -6.84 -39.09
C THR A 89 57.33 -6.72 -37.81
N LEU A 90 57.40 -5.55 -37.18
CA LEU A 90 56.61 -5.19 -36.01
C LEU A 90 55.15 -4.96 -36.40
N THR A 91 54.22 -5.37 -35.54
CA THR A 91 52.80 -5.16 -35.75
C THR A 91 52.42 -3.68 -35.57
N ALA A 92 51.33 -3.25 -36.22
CA ALA A 92 50.72 -1.95 -35.97
C ALA A 92 50.48 -1.72 -34.47
N ASN A 93 50.69 -0.49 -34.00
CA ASN A 93 50.69 -0.08 -32.59
C ASN A 93 51.84 -0.62 -31.72
N THR A 94 52.79 -1.40 -32.24
CA THR A 94 54.05 -1.67 -31.51
C THR A 94 54.84 -0.37 -31.38
N THR A 95 55.15 0.03 -30.15
CA THR A 95 55.99 1.21 -29.90
C THR A 95 57.47 0.82 -29.96
N SER A 96 58.23 1.54 -30.77
CA SER A 96 59.69 1.56 -30.72
C SER A 96 60.19 2.90 -30.19
N TYR A 97 61.37 2.88 -29.60
CA TYR A 97 62.13 4.02 -29.11
C TYR A 97 63.46 4.09 -29.84
N VAL A 98 63.92 5.29 -30.19
CA VAL A 98 65.30 5.54 -30.65
C VAL A 98 65.89 6.67 -29.82
N LYS A 99 66.97 6.42 -29.08
CA LYS A 99 67.64 7.49 -28.34
C LYS A 99 68.38 8.41 -29.32
N ILE A 100 68.25 9.73 -29.14
CA ILE A 100 68.87 10.75 -29.98
C ILE A 100 69.43 11.91 -29.17
N ASP A 101 70.46 12.56 -29.69
CA ASP A 101 71.07 13.78 -29.15
C ASP A 101 71.52 14.68 -30.32
N MET A 102 71.51 16.01 -30.16
CA MET A 102 71.87 16.95 -31.22
C MET A 102 72.34 18.30 -30.68
N GLU A 103 73.20 18.99 -31.45
CA GLU A 103 73.83 20.24 -31.01
C GLU A 103 72.87 21.42 -30.79
N ASP A 104 71.81 21.52 -31.61
CA ASP A 104 70.80 22.56 -31.46
C ASP A 104 69.77 22.08 -30.43
N ASP A 105 69.59 22.86 -29.35
CA ASP A 105 68.61 22.61 -28.27
C ASP A 105 67.16 22.81 -28.77
N ILE A 106 66.72 21.96 -29.70
CA ILE A 106 65.34 21.89 -30.20
C ILE A 106 64.57 20.71 -29.61
N LEU A 107 65.26 19.71 -29.04
CA LEU A 107 64.63 18.52 -28.45
C LEU A 107 63.80 18.88 -27.21
N SER A 108 64.27 19.82 -26.40
CA SER A 108 63.54 20.40 -25.26
C SER A 108 62.19 21.03 -25.68
N TYR A 109 62.16 21.74 -26.81
CA TYR A 109 60.93 22.31 -27.37
C TYR A 109 60.05 21.25 -28.04
N LEU A 110 60.65 20.29 -28.75
CA LEU A 110 59.93 19.17 -29.39
C LEU A 110 59.36 18.17 -28.37
N LEU A 111 59.84 18.14 -27.12
CA LEU A 111 59.23 17.44 -25.98
C LEU A 111 57.82 17.97 -25.65
N GLY A 112 57.56 19.25 -25.95
CA GLY A 112 56.23 19.87 -25.94
C GLY A 112 55.37 19.55 -27.17
N GLY A 113 55.94 18.83 -28.15
CA GLY A 113 55.30 18.37 -29.38
C GLY A 113 55.50 19.26 -30.61
N SER A 114 56.01 20.49 -30.49
CA SER A 114 56.14 21.41 -31.64
C SER A 114 57.04 22.62 -31.38
N LEU A 115 57.70 23.11 -32.43
CA LEU A 115 58.36 24.43 -32.51
C LEU A 115 57.37 25.58 -32.85
N GLY A 116 56.09 25.27 -33.06
CA GLY A 116 55.16 26.08 -33.87
C GLY A 116 54.68 27.41 -33.33
N GLU A 117 54.75 27.68 -32.01
CA GLU A 117 54.40 29.00 -31.46
C GLU A 117 55.60 29.98 -31.48
N LEU A 118 56.84 29.47 -31.48
CA LEU A 118 58.06 30.29 -31.59
C LEU A 118 58.23 30.91 -32.99
N LEU A 119 57.58 30.33 -34.01
CA LEU A 119 57.65 30.73 -35.41
C LEU A 119 56.58 31.75 -35.84
N SER A 120 55.57 32.04 -35.02
CA SER A 120 54.43 32.87 -35.43
C SER A 120 54.60 34.37 -35.15
N ASP A 121 55.30 34.74 -34.06
CA ASP A 121 55.36 36.13 -33.56
C ASP A 121 56.66 36.88 -33.96
N ILE A 122 57.65 36.19 -34.54
CA ILE A 122 58.85 36.81 -35.11
C ILE A 122 58.65 37.04 -36.61
N ALA A 123 58.45 38.30 -37.00
CA ALA A 123 58.40 38.72 -38.41
C ALA A 123 59.65 38.22 -39.16
N GLY A 124 59.41 37.45 -40.24
CA GLY A 124 60.38 36.47 -40.74
C GLY A 124 61.80 36.99 -41.05
N GLY A 125 62.80 36.24 -40.58
CA GLY A 125 64.20 36.48 -40.93
C GLY A 125 65.26 35.61 -40.23
N VAL A 126 64.98 35.01 -39.06
CA VAL A 126 66.04 34.43 -38.20
C VAL A 126 66.03 32.90 -38.14
N LEU A 127 64.88 32.23 -38.04
CA LEU A 127 64.80 30.77 -37.88
C LEU A 127 64.94 29.97 -39.20
N SER A 128 65.26 30.63 -40.32
CA SER A 128 65.41 29.99 -41.64
C SER A 128 66.68 29.12 -41.78
N GLY A 129 67.47 28.97 -40.72
CA GLY A 129 68.80 28.34 -40.75
C GLY A 129 69.13 27.41 -39.58
N ASN A 130 68.14 26.87 -38.86
CA ASN A 130 68.41 25.89 -37.79
C ASN A 130 68.53 24.45 -38.33
N GLN A 131 69.09 23.56 -37.51
CA GLN A 131 69.07 22.11 -37.73
C GLN A 131 67.64 21.58 -37.80
N ARG A 132 67.45 20.47 -38.52
CA ARG A 132 66.16 19.77 -38.65
C ARG A 132 66.35 18.27 -38.54
N ILE A 133 65.40 17.62 -37.90
CA ILE A 133 65.23 16.17 -37.92
C ILE A 133 63.98 15.81 -38.73
N SER A 134 64.12 14.84 -39.63
CA SER A 134 63.04 14.25 -40.42
C SER A 134 63.03 12.74 -40.21
N VAL A 135 61.88 12.18 -39.83
CA VAL A 135 61.73 10.77 -39.46
C VAL A 135 60.78 10.11 -40.45
N GLU A 136 61.25 9.07 -41.13
CA GLU A 136 60.51 8.27 -42.09
C GLU A 136 60.38 6.83 -41.54
N VAL A 137 59.14 6.38 -41.30
CA VAL A 137 58.86 5.01 -40.87
C VAL A 137 58.48 4.19 -42.10
N LYS A 138 59.05 2.98 -42.22
CA LYS A 138 58.94 2.14 -43.42
C LYS A 138 58.63 0.68 -43.09
N ASN A 139 57.93 0.03 -44.01
CA ASN A 139 57.84 -1.42 -44.11
C ASN A 139 58.51 -1.85 -45.42
N ASP A 140 59.68 -2.47 -45.31
CA ASP A 140 60.63 -2.67 -46.40
C ASP A 140 60.94 -1.35 -47.13
N ASP A 141 60.73 -1.30 -48.46
CA ASP A 141 60.85 -0.10 -49.27
C ASP A 141 59.63 0.84 -49.21
N THR A 142 58.56 0.47 -48.51
CA THR A 142 57.30 1.24 -48.47
C THR A 142 57.27 2.19 -47.27
N THR A 143 57.37 3.50 -47.53
CA THR A 143 57.13 4.56 -46.55
C THR A 143 55.70 4.48 -46.00
N ILE A 144 55.56 4.36 -44.68
CA ILE A 144 54.30 4.39 -43.92
C ILE A 144 53.92 5.85 -43.62
N PHE A 145 54.87 6.61 -43.07
CA PHE A 145 54.78 8.07 -42.95
C PHE A 145 56.16 8.72 -42.98
N THR A 146 56.20 10.01 -43.32
CA THR A 146 57.35 10.90 -43.12
C THR A 146 56.87 12.07 -42.27
N LYS A 147 57.69 12.51 -41.30
CA LYS A 147 57.37 13.57 -40.35
C LYS A 147 58.58 14.46 -40.12
N ASP A 148 58.41 15.78 -40.15
CA ASP A 148 59.51 16.74 -40.07
C ASP A 148 59.35 17.73 -38.92
N SER A 149 60.45 17.99 -38.19
CA SER A 149 60.50 18.95 -37.08
C SER A 149 60.00 20.36 -37.42
N TRP A 150 60.05 20.76 -38.69
CA TRP A 150 59.56 22.07 -39.15
C TRP A 150 58.05 22.11 -39.48
N VAL A 151 57.35 20.98 -39.41
CA VAL A 151 55.90 20.92 -39.56
C VAL A 151 55.25 20.96 -38.18
N VAL A 152 54.44 21.99 -37.96
CA VAL A 152 53.88 22.41 -36.65
C VAL A 152 53.11 21.31 -35.90
N SER A 153 52.68 20.23 -36.55
CA SER A 153 51.88 19.13 -35.98
C SER A 153 52.58 17.77 -35.90
N ASP A 154 53.76 17.61 -36.51
CA ASP A 154 54.25 16.26 -36.83
C ASP A 154 54.73 15.51 -35.59
N PHE A 155 55.43 16.19 -34.70
CA PHE A 155 55.92 15.66 -33.42
C PHE A 155 54.90 15.75 -32.28
N SER A 156 53.69 16.28 -32.53
CA SER A 156 52.64 16.41 -31.49
C SER A 156 51.68 15.22 -31.45
N SER A 157 51.71 14.32 -32.45
CA SER A 157 50.81 13.16 -32.55
C SER A 157 51.31 11.94 -31.76
N SER A 158 50.44 10.95 -31.54
CA SER A 158 50.80 9.71 -30.83
C SER A 158 51.69 8.76 -31.64
N GLU A 159 51.83 8.94 -32.96
CA GLU A 159 52.62 8.05 -33.83
C GLU A 159 54.11 8.39 -33.87
N LEU A 160 54.48 9.63 -33.57
CA LEU A 160 55.87 10.08 -33.40
C LEU A 160 55.89 11.23 -32.40
N ARG A 161 56.73 11.12 -31.37
CA ARG A 161 56.97 12.17 -30.37
C ARG A 161 58.41 12.17 -29.90
N VAL A 162 58.91 13.31 -29.42
CA VAL A 162 60.06 13.32 -28.49
C VAL A 162 59.53 13.02 -27.09
N VAL A 163 60.23 12.16 -26.36
CA VAL A 163 60.04 11.89 -24.92
C VAL A 163 61.38 11.96 -24.20
N ILE A 164 61.36 12.07 -22.87
CA ILE A 164 62.53 12.07 -21.99
C ILE A 164 62.39 10.97 -20.92
N ASP A 165 63.49 10.39 -20.45
CA ASP A 165 63.51 9.41 -19.35
C ASP A 165 63.85 10.03 -17.99
N ASP A 166 64.00 9.20 -16.95
CA ASP A 166 64.33 9.62 -15.57
C ASP A 166 65.74 10.21 -15.42
N SER A 167 66.60 10.00 -16.43
CA SER A 167 68.00 10.38 -16.47
C SER A 167 68.25 11.62 -17.32
N GLY A 168 67.21 12.12 -18.01
CA GLY A 168 67.26 13.30 -18.86
C GLY A 168 67.62 13.02 -20.33
N ASP A 169 67.68 11.76 -20.76
CA ASP A 169 68.01 11.38 -22.13
C ASP A 169 66.77 11.49 -23.06
N TYR A 170 66.97 12.01 -24.29
CA TYR A 170 65.89 12.18 -25.27
C TYR A 170 65.70 10.96 -26.19
N PHE A 171 64.44 10.59 -26.42
CA PHE A 171 64.06 9.48 -27.31
C PHE A 171 62.96 9.90 -28.30
N LEU A 172 63.04 9.36 -29.52
CA LEU A 172 61.93 9.31 -30.46
C LEU A 172 61.01 8.14 -30.10
N LYS A 173 59.84 8.42 -29.53
CA LYS A 173 58.76 7.44 -29.36
C LYS A 173 58.00 7.31 -30.68
N ILE A 174 57.98 6.11 -31.26
CA ILE A 174 57.40 5.80 -32.57
C ILE A 174 56.32 4.72 -32.40
N THR A 175 55.07 5.02 -32.73
CA THR A 175 53.92 4.09 -32.54
C THR A 175 53.01 4.07 -33.79
N PRO A 176 53.45 3.46 -34.91
CA PRO A 176 52.77 3.58 -36.20
C PRO A 176 51.45 2.81 -36.25
N GLN A 177 50.43 3.36 -36.92
CA GLN A 177 49.15 2.69 -37.13
C GLN A 177 49.18 1.57 -38.20
N SER A 178 50.35 1.20 -38.71
CA SER A 178 50.58 0.10 -39.66
C SER A 178 51.83 -0.70 -39.29
N SER A 179 51.96 -1.93 -39.80
CA SER A 179 53.15 -2.75 -39.60
C SER A 179 54.38 -2.13 -40.25
N TYR A 180 55.54 -2.24 -39.61
CA TYR A 180 56.79 -1.62 -40.03
C TYR A 180 58.00 -2.45 -39.57
N ASN A 181 59.15 -2.30 -40.23
CA ASN A 181 60.42 -2.91 -39.81
C ASN A 181 61.59 -1.92 -39.80
N ARG A 182 61.42 -0.73 -40.39
CA ARG A 182 62.50 0.22 -40.64
C ARG A 182 62.15 1.63 -40.13
N ILE A 183 63.12 2.28 -39.49
CA ILE A 183 63.06 3.68 -39.05
C ILE A 183 64.24 4.42 -39.68
N ARG A 184 63.95 5.39 -40.55
CA ARG A 184 64.96 6.27 -41.15
C ARG A 184 64.92 7.64 -40.49
N ILE A 185 66.09 8.12 -40.09
CA ILE A 185 66.28 9.43 -39.46
C ILE A 185 67.24 10.24 -40.36
N THR A 186 66.80 11.43 -40.76
CA THR A 186 67.54 12.35 -41.63
C THR A 186 67.88 13.62 -40.86
N ASN A 187 69.17 14.00 -40.85
CA ASN A 187 69.62 15.30 -40.37
C ASN A 187 69.67 16.28 -41.55
N SER A 188 69.06 17.46 -41.43
CA SER A 188 69.00 18.47 -42.49
C SER A 188 69.28 19.87 -41.93
N LEU A 189 69.64 20.82 -42.80
CA LEU A 189 69.81 22.24 -42.45
C LEU A 189 68.98 23.14 -43.35
N GLY A 190 68.46 24.24 -42.79
CA GLY A 190 67.75 25.27 -43.55
C GLY A 190 68.69 26.05 -44.48
N SER A 191 68.23 26.44 -45.68
CA SER A 191 69.06 27.12 -46.69
C SER A 191 69.53 28.54 -46.35
N LEU A 192 69.35 28.97 -45.09
CA LEU A 192 69.79 30.26 -44.55
C LEU A 192 70.74 30.15 -43.34
N VAL A 193 71.30 28.97 -43.03
CA VAL A 193 72.47 28.90 -42.13
C VAL A 193 73.65 29.67 -42.73
N GLY A 194 74.67 29.96 -41.92
CA GLY A 194 75.95 30.46 -42.39
C GLY A 194 76.55 29.56 -43.50
N VAL A 195 77.29 30.18 -44.40
CA VAL A 195 78.03 29.53 -45.49
C VAL A 195 78.94 28.43 -44.92
N ASP A 196 78.76 27.19 -45.39
CA ASP A 196 79.54 26.01 -44.98
C ASP A 196 79.48 25.71 -43.47
N THR A 197 78.25 25.65 -42.93
CA THR A 197 78.00 25.23 -41.54
C THR A 197 77.60 23.76 -41.53
N GLN A 198 78.34 22.92 -40.80
CA GLN A 198 77.93 21.55 -40.48
C GLN A 198 77.14 21.53 -39.15
N LYS A 199 76.20 20.58 -39.02
CA LYS A 199 75.53 20.23 -37.77
C LYS A 199 75.36 18.71 -37.65
N ASP A 200 75.54 18.20 -36.44
CA ASP A 200 75.58 16.77 -36.15
C ASP A 200 74.35 16.31 -35.32
N LEU A 201 73.88 15.09 -35.60
CA LEU A 201 72.77 14.41 -34.92
C LEU A 201 73.25 13.01 -34.52
N ASN A 202 73.35 12.76 -33.22
CA ASN A 202 73.72 11.46 -32.66
C ASN A 202 72.49 10.57 -32.61
N VAL A 203 72.60 9.37 -33.17
CA VAL A 203 71.58 8.32 -33.18
C VAL A 203 72.18 7.08 -32.54
N TYR A 204 71.64 6.70 -31.38
CA TYR A 204 71.98 5.48 -30.65
C TYR A 204 71.08 4.34 -31.16
N ASP A 205 70.88 3.26 -30.40
CA ASP A 205 70.00 2.17 -30.84
C ASP A 205 68.51 2.54 -30.96
N ALA A 206 67.85 1.83 -31.88
CA ALA A 206 66.40 1.63 -31.86
C ALA A 206 66.04 0.32 -31.14
N PHE A 207 64.98 0.32 -30.32
CA PHE A 207 64.43 -0.88 -29.68
C PHE A 207 62.91 -0.80 -29.50
N TYR A 208 62.26 -1.94 -29.31
CA TYR A 208 60.90 -2.05 -28.75
C TYR A 208 60.93 -2.91 -27.48
N ILE A 209 59.87 -2.87 -26.67
CA ILE A 209 59.77 -3.64 -25.43
C ILE A 209 58.76 -4.78 -25.56
N THR A 210 59.08 -5.91 -24.94
CA THR A 210 58.23 -7.11 -24.85
C THR A 210 58.10 -7.54 -23.39
N GLY A 211 56.95 -8.14 -23.03
CA GLY A 211 56.63 -8.54 -21.66
C GLY A 211 55.38 -7.84 -21.12
N SER A 212 55.03 -8.18 -19.87
CA SER A 212 54.02 -7.47 -19.07
C SER A 212 54.58 -6.17 -18.50
N ALA A 213 53.71 -5.20 -18.21
CA ALA A 213 54.10 -3.99 -17.48
C ALA A 213 54.33 -4.31 -15.99
N ASP A 214 55.60 -4.36 -15.57
CA ASP A 214 56.02 -4.50 -14.17
C ASP A 214 55.43 -3.39 -13.27
N CYS A 215 55.26 -3.66 -11.97
CA CYS A 215 54.83 -2.65 -10.99
C CYS A 215 55.96 -1.64 -10.71
N GLY A 216 55.68 -0.35 -10.79
CA GLY A 216 56.67 0.71 -10.59
C GLY A 216 56.29 2.07 -11.20
N VAL A 217 57.30 2.92 -11.39
CA VAL A 217 57.19 4.20 -12.11
C VAL A 217 57.11 3.98 -13.62
N ALA A 218 56.58 4.98 -14.33
CA ALA A 218 56.64 5.05 -15.79
C ALA A 218 58.09 5.22 -16.29
N ASN A 219 58.38 4.81 -17.52
CA ASN A 219 59.75 4.84 -18.07
C ASN A 219 60.09 6.13 -18.83
N TYR A 220 59.09 6.82 -19.36
CA TYR A 220 59.27 8.03 -20.16
C TYR A 220 58.17 9.06 -19.89
N THR A 221 58.46 10.32 -20.17
CA THR A 221 57.50 11.42 -20.06
C THR A 221 57.61 12.42 -21.23
N SER A 222 56.56 13.19 -21.47
CA SER A 222 56.54 14.37 -22.36
C SER A 222 55.42 15.32 -21.97
N TYR A 223 55.28 16.48 -22.63
CA TYR A 223 54.19 17.40 -22.34
C TYR A 223 53.51 17.98 -23.60
N ASN A 224 52.39 18.66 -23.39
CA ASN A 224 51.69 19.50 -24.36
C ASN A 224 51.34 20.83 -23.68
N SER A 225 51.29 21.91 -24.46
CA SER A 225 50.62 23.16 -24.08
C SER A 225 49.72 23.66 -25.21
N THR A 226 48.76 24.51 -24.90
CA THR A 226 47.86 25.14 -25.88
C THR A 226 47.32 26.46 -25.32
N GLY A 227 47.30 27.52 -26.13
CA GLY A 227 46.65 28.79 -25.80
C GLY A 227 47.40 29.68 -24.80
N LEU A 228 48.68 29.40 -24.54
CA LEU A 228 49.52 30.19 -23.63
C LEU A 228 49.80 31.57 -24.23
N THR A 229 50.00 32.57 -23.36
CA THR A 229 50.39 33.92 -23.80
C THR A 229 51.91 34.05 -23.93
N VAL A 230 52.34 34.77 -24.96
CA VAL A 230 53.73 35.10 -25.31
C VAL A 230 54.61 35.49 -24.09
N GLY A 231 54.03 36.14 -23.08
CA GLY A 231 54.74 36.56 -21.86
C GLY A 231 55.38 35.43 -21.02
N LEU A 232 54.91 34.19 -21.14
CA LEU A 232 55.52 33.03 -20.47
C LEU A 232 56.71 32.47 -21.27
N LEU A 233 56.64 32.52 -22.60
CA LEU A 233 57.62 31.94 -23.52
C LEU A 233 58.80 32.89 -23.85
N ASN A 234 58.58 34.21 -23.82
CA ASN A 234 59.58 35.22 -24.24
C ASN A 234 60.80 35.39 -23.30
N LEU A 235 60.94 34.53 -22.29
CA LEU A 235 62.11 34.46 -21.39
C LEU A 235 62.88 33.14 -21.52
N GLY A 236 62.52 32.25 -22.45
CA GLY A 236 63.14 30.93 -22.61
C GLY A 236 62.64 29.89 -21.60
N GLY A 237 61.44 30.08 -21.05
CA GLY A 237 60.79 29.13 -20.14
C GLY A 237 59.90 28.12 -20.90
N THR A 238 59.86 26.89 -20.39
CA THR A 238 58.95 25.83 -20.83
C THR A 238 57.67 25.84 -19.99
N ALA A 239 56.57 25.30 -20.53
CA ALA A 239 55.30 25.18 -19.79
C ALA A 239 55.32 24.09 -18.70
N VAL A 240 56.30 23.20 -18.76
CA VAL A 240 56.60 22.18 -17.73
C VAL A 240 58.07 22.28 -17.36
N THR A 241 58.37 22.34 -16.07
CA THR A 241 59.74 22.39 -15.51
C THR A 241 60.11 21.06 -14.90
N ASN A 242 61.35 20.61 -15.12
CA ASN A 242 61.91 19.31 -14.70
C ASN A 242 60.95 18.12 -14.97
N PRO A 243 60.49 17.90 -16.23
CA PRO A 243 59.54 16.84 -16.56
C PRO A 243 59.97 15.46 -16.03
N GLU A 244 61.26 15.14 -16.10
CA GLU A 244 61.88 13.90 -15.63
C GLU A 244 61.59 13.57 -14.15
N PHE A 245 61.41 14.58 -13.29
CA PHE A 245 61.11 14.38 -11.86
C PHE A 245 59.72 13.77 -11.58
N LEU A 246 58.84 13.64 -12.59
CA LEU A 246 57.57 12.92 -12.43
C LEU A 246 57.72 11.38 -12.47
N ILE A 247 58.85 10.90 -12.99
CA ILE A 247 59.12 9.47 -13.21
C ILE A 247 60.35 8.97 -12.45
N ASP A 248 61.01 9.82 -11.66
CA ASP A 248 62.15 9.42 -10.83
C ASP A 248 61.72 8.61 -9.59
N ALA A 249 62.70 7.93 -8.96
CA ALA A 249 62.46 7.09 -7.78
C ALA A 249 62.38 7.86 -6.44
N ASN A 250 62.50 9.19 -6.47
CA ASN A 250 62.52 10.08 -5.30
C ASN A 250 61.19 10.82 -5.16
N ILE A 251 60.28 10.21 -4.39
CA ILE A 251 58.93 10.70 -4.03
C ILE A 251 58.87 12.05 -3.27
N THR A 252 59.94 12.85 -3.29
CA THR A 252 60.05 14.22 -2.77
C THR A 252 60.48 15.26 -3.82
N ASN A 253 61.01 14.82 -4.98
CA ASN A 253 61.16 15.66 -6.17
C ASN A 253 59.78 15.90 -6.80
N TYR A 254 59.67 16.89 -7.70
CA TYR A 254 58.46 17.14 -8.47
C TYR A 254 58.74 17.80 -9.81
N SER A 255 57.94 17.47 -10.83
CA SER A 255 57.78 18.31 -12.01
C SER A 255 56.70 19.37 -11.76
N GLU A 256 56.85 20.55 -12.36
CA GLU A 256 55.93 21.68 -12.20
C GLU A 256 55.27 22.05 -13.53
N LEU A 257 53.95 21.99 -13.56
CA LEU A 257 53.11 22.47 -14.67
C LEU A 257 52.70 23.91 -14.36
N ASP A 258 53.04 24.89 -15.22
CA ASP A 258 52.61 26.29 -15.07
C ASP A 258 51.92 26.82 -16.34
N ILE A 259 50.87 27.62 -16.13
CA ILE A 259 50.08 28.28 -17.19
C ILE A 259 50.20 29.82 -17.10
N GLY A 260 50.76 30.35 -16.01
CA GLY A 260 50.86 31.78 -15.76
C GLY A 260 49.50 32.44 -15.49
N ILE A 261 49.36 33.70 -15.91
CA ILE A 261 48.32 34.63 -15.42
C ILE A 261 47.33 35.19 -16.47
N LEU A 262 47.50 34.89 -17.77
CA LEU A 262 46.80 35.65 -18.84
C LEU A 262 46.27 34.82 -20.04
N GLY A 263 46.35 33.49 -20.01
CA GLY A 263 45.72 32.64 -21.03
C GLY A 263 44.20 32.59 -20.90
N VAL A 264 43.46 32.74 -22.01
CA VAL A 264 42.02 32.47 -22.04
C VAL A 264 41.81 31.09 -22.68
N ALA A 265 41.24 30.17 -21.91
CA ALA A 265 41.07 28.76 -22.29
C ALA A 265 42.39 28.04 -22.64
N ALA A 266 43.47 28.36 -21.91
CA ALA A 266 44.76 27.68 -22.08
C ALA A 266 44.81 26.39 -21.23
N SER A 267 45.69 25.47 -21.62
CA SER A 267 45.98 24.25 -20.85
C SER A 267 47.42 23.80 -21.02
N VAL A 268 47.99 23.22 -19.96
CA VAL A 268 49.23 22.45 -20.01
C VAL A 268 48.96 21.03 -19.49
N SER A 269 49.62 20.03 -20.07
CA SER A 269 49.49 18.65 -19.61
C SER A 269 50.79 17.86 -19.78
N GLN A 270 51.19 17.15 -18.74
CA GLN A 270 52.30 16.20 -18.78
C GLN A 270 51.75 14.78 -18.91
N THR A 271 52.46 13.93 -19.66
CA THR A 271 52.07 12.55 -19.96
C THR A 271 53.22 11.61 -19.65
N VAL A 272 52.93 10.54 -18.92
CA VAL A 272 53.88 9.47 -18.56
C VAL A 272 53.51 8.16 -19.25
N TYR A 273 54.49 7.44 -19.77
CA TYR A 273 54.31 6.24 -20.58
C TYR A 273 54.73 4.98 -19.81
N PHE A 274 53.84 3.98 -19.81
CA PHE A 274 54.07 2.69 -19.18
C PHE A 274 54.35 1.63 -20.24
N GLU A 275 55.45 0.90 -20.10
CA GLU A 275 55.91 -0.06 -21.09
C GLU A 275 55.32 -1.46 -20.90
N GLY A 276 55.04 -2.15 -22.01
CA GLY A 276 54.35 -3.44 -22.01
C GLY A 276 52.83 -3.33 -21.86
N ALA A 277 52.15 -4.47 -21.74
CA ALA A 277 50.71 -4.51 -21.57
C ALA A 277 50.28 -4.32 -20.10
N SER A 278 49.33 -3.42 -19.88
CA SER A 278 48.58 -3.25 -18.63
C SER A 278 47.40 -4.23 -18.53
N ALA A 279 46.96 -4.49 -17.30
CA ALA A 279 45.74 -5.22 -16.98
C ALA A 279 44.52 -4.28 -16.91
N VAL A 280 43.31 -4.84 -16.82
CA VAL A 280 42.08 -4.05 -16.69
C VAL A 280 41.90 -3.49 -15.26
N ASP A 281 42.45 -4.16 -14.27
CA ASP A 281 42.34 -3.80 -12.85
C ASP A 281 43.60 -3.08 -12.30
N ASP A 282 44.56 -2.71 -13.17
CA ASP A 282 45.78 -1.99 -12.78
C ASP A 282 45.44 -0.64 -12.08
N GLU A 283 45.77 -0.51 -10.79
CA GLU A 283 45.70 0.77 -10.06
C GLU A 283 46.92 1.65 -10.36
N TYR A 284 46.65 2.94 -10.60
CA TYR A 284 47.65 3.99 -10.77
C TYR A 284 47.47 5.06 -9.69
N GLN A 285 48.52 5.34 -8.92
CA GLN A 285 48.53 6.40 -7.93
C GLN A 285 49.29 7.64 -8.44
N ILE A 286 48.63 8.79 -8.37
CA ILE A 286 49.15 10.10 -8.76
C ILE A 286 49.40 10.90 -7.50
N LYS A 287 50.67 11.23 -7.22
CA LYS A 287 51.09 12.05 -6.08
C LYS A 287 51.33 13.48 -6.51
N PHE A 288 50.70 14.44 -5.84
CA PHE A 288 50.71 15.85 -6.25
C PHE A 288 50.62 16.82 -5.07
N LEU A 289 50.88 18.10 -5.34
CA LEU A 289 50.55 19.22 -4.45
C LEU A 289 49.96 20.37 -5.27
N VAL A 290 48.79 20.86 -4.85
CA VAL A 290 48.26 22.16 -5.26
C VAL A 290 48.56 23.17 -4.15
N PRO A 291 49.25 24.29 -4.41
CA PRO A 291 49.50 25.32 -3.41
C PRO A 291 48.20 25.82 -2.74
N PRO A 292 48.14 26.01 -1.40
CA PRO A 292 46.90 26.33 -0.70
C PRO A 292 46.12 27.54 -1.23
N ALA A 293 46.82 28.58 -1.71
CA ALA A 293 46.19 29.76 -2.32
C ALA A 293 45.39 29.45 -3.62
N LEU A 294 45.70 28.33 -4.28
CA LEU A 294 44.99 27.86 -5.48
C LEU A 294 43.81 26.94 -5.16
N LEU A 295 43.75 26.40 -3.93
CA LEU A 295 42.58 25.66 -3.43
C LEU A 295 41.39 26.62 -3.24
N GLU A 296 41.63 27.80 -2.65
CA GLU A 296 40.58 28.79 -2.36
C GLU A 296 39.87 29.34 -3.61
N VAL A 297 40.61 29.49 -4.72
CA VAL A 297 40.04 29.91 -6.03
C VAL A 297 39.56 28.72 -6.88
N GLY A 298 39.65 27.49 -6.38
CA GLY A 298 39.01 26.31 -6.98
C GLY A 298 39.77 25.64 -8.13
N VAL A 299 41.10 25.77 -8.22
CA VAL A 299 41.92 25.17 -9.31
C VAL A 299 41.72 23.65 -9.45
N LEU A 300 41.40 22.94 -8.35
CA LEU A 300 41.11 21.50 -8.34
C LEU A 300 40.03 21.05 -9.34
N ASN A 301 39.07 21.91 -9.67
CA ASN A 301 38.02 21.60 -10.67
C ASN A 301 38.59 21.51 -12.09
N ASN A 302 39.68 22.20 -12.35
CA ASN A 302 40.32 22.35 -13.66
C ASN A 302 41.52 21.42 -13.87
N ILE A 303 41.85 20.59 -12.88
CA ILE A 303 42.84 19.53 -13.02
C ILE A 303 42.13 18.21 -13.37
N GLN A 304 42.66 17.52 -14.37
CA GLN A 304 42.13 16.25 -14.86
C GLN A 304 43.24 15.22 -15.01
N ILE A 305 42.97 13.99 -14.60
CA ILE A 305 43.82 12.82 -14.87
C ILE A 305 43.15 12.03 -15.98
N ILE A 306 43.85 11.79 -17.07
CA ILE A 306 43.30 11.26 -18.31
C ILE A 306 44.13 10.05 -18.73
N ALA A 307 43.49 8.92 -18.97
CA ALA A 307 44.17 7.67 -19.31
C ALA A 307 43.87 7.28 -20.75
N TYR A 308 44.90 6.87 -21.49
CA TYR A 308 44.81 6.59 -22.94
C TYR A 308 45.33 5.20 -23.29
N ASN A 309 44.90 4.69 -24.44
CA ASN A 309 45.41 3.48 -25.09
C ASN A 309 45.46 3.73 -26.60
N GLY A 310 46.67 3.79 -27.18
CA GLY A 310 46.89 4.20 -28.56
C GLY A 310 46.40 5.63 -28.80
N THR A 311 45.40 5.79 -29.68
CA THR A 311 44.71 7.07 -29.93
C THR A 311 43.47 7.29 -29.08
N SER A 312 42.98 6.26 -28.38
CA SER A 312 41.72 6.30 -27.62
C SER A 312 41.91 6.82 -26.20
N GLN A 313 41.03 7.71 -25.74
CA GLN A 313 40.88 8.02 -24.32
C GLN A 313 40.05 6.91 -23.67
N VAL A 314 40.58 6.24 -22.65
CA VAL A 314 39.90 5.13 -21.94
C VAL A 314 39.11 5.68 -20.76
N ALA A 315 39.74 6.56 -19.96
CA ALA A 315 39.13 7.17 -18.78
C ALA A 315 39.56 8.64 -18.62
N SER A 316 38.77 9.41 -17.87
CA SER A 316 39.09 10.80 -17.51
C SER A 316 38.42 11.16 -16.19
N TYR A 317 39.21 11.59 -15.22
CA TYR A 317 38.81 11.88 -13.86
C TYR A 317 39.08 13.37 -13.56
N SER A 318 38.14 14.06 -12.93
CA SER A 318 38.41 15.39 -12.37
C SER A 318 39.08 15.21 -11.01
N LEU A 319 40.16 15.94 -10.75
CA LEU A 319 40.96 15.73 -9.54
C LEU A 319 40.13 15.91 -8.25
N VAL A 320 39.24 16.91 -8.23
CA VAL A 320 38.34 17.15 -7.08
C VAL A 320 37.41 15.97 -6.77
N SER A 321 37.09 15.11 -7.75
CA SER A 321 36.23 13.93 -7.55
C SER A 321 36.95 12.73 -6.93
N LEU A 322 38.28 12.80 -6.76
CA LEU A 322 39.11 11.77 -6.15
C LEU A 322 39.54 12.11 -4.71
N LEU A 323 39.15 13.27 -4.17
CA LEU A 323 39.59 13.73 -2.86
C LEU A 323 38.62 13.31 -1.75
N SER A 324 39.15 12.70 -0.69
CA SER A 324 38.45 12.62 0.60
C SER A 324 38.55 13.93 1.39
N VAL A 325 37.75 14.07 2.45
CA VAL A 325 37.80 15.24 3.34
C VAL A 325 39.17 15.38 3.99
N ASP A 326 39.80 14.26 4.39
CA ASP A 326 41.11 14.26 5.03
C ASP A 326 42.24 14.62 4.06
N VAL A 327 42.15 14.14 2.80
CA VAL A 327 43.08 14.52 1.72
C VAL A 327 42.99 16.02 1.41
N LEU A 328 41.78 16.59 1.40
CA LEU A 328 41.60 18.04 1.25
C LEU A 328 42.16 18.82 2.46
N GLY A 329 42.06 18.25 3.67
CA GLY A 329 42.71 18.76 4.88
C GLY A 329 44.24 18.82 4.74
N LEU A 330 44.88 17.74 4.29
CA LEU A 330 46.34 17.67 4.08
C LEU A 330 46.84 18.63 2.98
N LEU A 331 46.07 18.82 1.91
CA LEU A 331 46.35 19.85 0.90
C LEU A 331 46.33 21.25 1.51
N SER A 332 45.40 21.55 2.42
CA SER A 332 45.36 22.85 3.11
C SER A 332 46.59 23.11 3.99
N THR A 333 47.25 22.07 4.49
CA THR A 333 48.53 22.14 5.22
C THR A 333 49.75 22.07 4.31
N ASN A 334 49.62 22.36 3.00
CA ASN A 334 50.70 22.36 2.01
C ASN A 334 51.48 21.02 1.99
N THR A 335 50.79 19.90 2.20
CA THR A 335 51.37 18.56 2.25
C THR A 335 51.03 17.82 0.96
N PRO A 336 52.01 17.22 0.24
CA PRO A 336 51.71 16.42 -0.95
C PRO A 336 50.85 15.21 -0.61
N VAL A 337 49.89 14.88 -1.47
CA VAL A 337 48.91 13.79 -1.29
C VAL A 337 48.88 12.88 -2.52
N SER A 338 48.40 11.66 -2.35
CA SER A 338 48.15 10.70 -3.44
C SER A 338 46.65 10.57 -3.72
N VAL A 339 46.29 10.31 -4.98
CA VAL A 339 44.97 9.81 -5.40
C VAL A 339 45.13 8.61 -6.33
N SER A 340 44.20 7.67 -6.24
CA SER A 340 44.18 6.45 -7.05
C SER A 340 43.19 6.53 -8.21
N ILE A 341 43.51 5.89 -9.33
CA ILE A 341 42.58 5.58 -10.41
C ILE A 341 42.79 4.15 -10.92
N THR A 342 41.70 3.50 -11.33
CA THR A 342 41.71 2.20 -12.03
C THR A 342 41.07 2.40 -13.41
N PRO A 343 41.85 2.72 -14.45
CA PRO A 343 41.32 3.24 -15.72
C PRO A 343 41.00 2.17 -16.77
N GLY A 344 41.27 0.89 -16.51
CA GLY A 344 41.32 -0.14 -17.54
C GLY A 344 42.66 -0.20 -18.26
N ILE A 345 42.73 -0.99 -19.33
CA ILE A 345 43.96 -1.23 -20.10
C ILE A 345 44.40 0.05 -20.82
N VAL A 346 45.54 0.62 -20.39
CA VAL A 346 46.09 1.93 -20.82
C VAL A 346 47.60 1.85 -21.12
N ASP A 347 48.09 2.68 -22.03
CA ASP A 347 49.53 2.83 -22.35
C ASP A 347 50.18 4.07 -21.70
N ARG A 348 49.38 5.01 -21.21
CA ARG A 348 49.85 6.25 -20.57
C ARG A 348 48.80 6.92 -19.71
N ILE A 349 49.30 7.68 -18.73
CA ILE A 349 48.52 8.61 -17.91
C ILE A 349 48.95 10.04 -18.23
N THR A 350 47.99 10.92 -18.46
CA THR A 350 48.18 12.36 -18.72
C THR A 350 47.53 13.16 -17.60
N VAL A 351 48.28 14.00 -16.91
CA VAL A 351 47.74 14.99 -15.97
C VAL A 351 47.66 16.34 -16.68
N ARG A 352 46.46 16.93 -16.73
CA ARG A 352 46.18 18.22 -17.39
C ARG A 352 45.70 19.25 -16.38
N LEU A 353 46.30 20.44 -16.41
CA LEU A 353 45.83 21.66 -15.77
C LEU A 353 45.23 22.58 -16.85
N SER A 354 44.15 23.31 -16.54
CA SER A 354 43.47 24.23 -17.47
C SER A 354 43.11 25.56 -16.80
N THR A 355 43.12 26.68 -17.53
CA THR A 355 42.87 28.02 -16.95
C THR A 355 41.49 28.14 -16.32
N LEU A 356 41.44 28.56 -15.06
CA LEU A 356 40.28 29.29 -14.51
C LEU A 356 40.12 30.62 -15.24
N VAL A 357 38.88 30.99 -15.54
CA VAL A 357 38.52 32.28 -16.13
C VAL A 357 38.47 33.35 -15.02
N ASP A 358 38.82 34.59 -15.36
CA ASP A 358 38.82 35.78 -14.48
C ASP A 358 39.76 35.73 -13.24
N VAL A 359 40.68 34.76 -13.16
CA VAL A 359 41.70 34.67 -12.09
C VAL A 359 43.00 35.37 -12.50
N SER A 360 43.52 36.24 -11.64
CA SER A 360 44.74 37.06 -11.86
C SER A 360 45.98 36.56 -11.10
N VAL A 361 45.93 35.33 -10.58
CA VAL A 361 47.03 34.63 -9.88
C VAL A 361 47.56 33.51 -10.77
N GLY A 362 48.87 33.24 -10.72
CA GLY A 362 49.51 32.19 -11.51
C GLY A 362 48.97 30.80 -11.13
N GLN A 363 48.69 29.96 -12.13
CA GLN A 363 48.09 28.65 -11.93
C GLN A 363 49.12 27.55 -12.19
N ASN A 364 49.66 26.97 -11.13
CA ASN A 364 50.65 25.90 -11.16
C ASN A 364 50.20 24.62 -10.41
N LEU A 365 50.83 23.49 -10.74
CA LEU A 365 50.59 22.17 -10.15
C LEU A 365 51.91 21.37 -10.07
N ASN A 366 52.24 20.90 -8.87
CA ASN A 366 53.45 20.09 -8.64
C ASN A 366 53.06 18.60 -8.65
N LEU A 367 53.75 17.80 -9.48
CA LEU A 367 53.52 16.36 -9.63
C LEU A 367 54.78 15.61 -9.18
N PHE A 368 54.64 14.74 -8.17
CA PHE A 368 55.77 14.07 -7.50
C PHE A 368 56.02 12.65 -8.00
N SER A 369 54.98 11.93 -8.43
CA SER A 369 55.10 10.58 -9.00
C SER A 369 53.79 10.14 -9.64
N VAL A 370 53.89 9.34 -10.71
CA VAL A 370 52.80 8.45 -11.15
C VAL A 370 53.31 7.02 -11.07
N VAL A 371 52.73 6.22 -10.17
CA VAL A 371 53.16 4.84 -9.89
C VAL A 371 52.04 3.88 -10.26
N LYS A 372 52.36 2.82 -11.01
CA LYS A 372 51.50 1.64 -11.18
C LYS A 372 51.74 0.68 -10.01
N GLY A 373 50.69 0.27 -9.32
CA GLY A 373 50.79 -0.78 -8.31
C GLY A 373 49.49 -1.01 -7.55
N ASP A 374 49.16 -2.28 -7.34
CA ASP A 374 48.04 -2.75 -6.56
C ASP A 374 48.52 -3.73 -5.46
N PHE A 375 47.87 -3.68 -4.30
CA PHE A 375 48.02 -4.64 -3.20
C PHE A 375 46.71 -4.73 -2.43
N ASP A 376 46.33 -5.92 -1.96
CA ASP A 376 45.12 -6.14 -1.16
C ASP A 376 45.44 -6.31 0.32
N VAL A 377 44.42 -6.30 1.19
CA VAL A 377 44.54 -6.45 2.65
C VAL A 377 43.43 -7.35 3.19
N ASP A 378 43.75 -8.61 3.44
CA ASP A 378 42.84 -9.55 4.12
C ASP A 378 42.86 -9.33 5.64
N VAL A 379 41.72 -9.56 6.31
CA VAL A 379 41.64 -9.64 7.78
C VAL A 379 41.04 -10.98 8.19
N THR A 380 41.57 -11.54 9.27
CA THR A 380 41.13 -12.81 9.86
C THR A 380 40.88 -12.65 11.35
N GLY A 381 40.03 -13.51 11.93
CA GLY A 381 39.64 -13.47 13.34
C GLY A 381 38.31 -12.75 13.64
N GLU A 382 37.58 -12.30 12.62
CA GLU A 382 36.23 -11.75 12.79
C GLU A 382 35.23 -12.83 13.26
N GLY A 383 34.24 -12.45 14.08
CA GLY A 383 33.18 -13.37 14.52
C GLY A 383 32.48 -13.03 15.84
N SER A 384 31.70 -13.99 16.35
CA SER A 384 31.02 -13.92 17.65
C SER A 384 31.82 -14.59 18.77
N TYR A 385 31.98 -13.90 19.89
CA TYR A 385 32.77 -14.32 21.07
C TYR A 385 31.91 -14.29 22.34
N ALA A 386 32.24 -15.12 23.33
CA ALA A 386 31.63 -15.03 24.65
C ALA A 386 32.24 -13.87 25.45
N ILE A 387 31.57 -13.49 26.53
CA ILE A 387 32.16 -12.57 27.52
C ILE A 387 33.40 -13.24 28.13
N ASP A 388 34.52 -12.51 28.14
CA ASP A 388 35.86 -12.91 28.60
C ASP A 388 36.58 -14.01 27.76
N ASP A 389 36.12 -14.34 26.54
CA ASP A 389 36.88 -15.19 25.59
C ASP A 389 38.06 -14.41 24.94
N ASP A 390 39.16 -15.09 24.61
CA ASP A 390 40.29 -14.49 23.87
C ASP A 390 39.92 -14.20 22.39
N ALA A 391 39.96 -12.92 21.99
CA ALA A 391 39.78 -12.48 20.60
C ALA A 391 41.07 -11.86 20.03
N THR A 392 41.40 -12.19 18.79
CA THR A 392 42.53 -11.61 18.04
C THR A 392 42.13 -11.42 16.58
N LEU A 393 42.40 -10.24 16.03
CA LEU A 393 42.31 -9.92 14.61
C LEU A 393 43.72 -9.83 14.03
N THR A 394 43.94 -10.45 12.87
CA THR A 394 45.23 -10.48 12.17
C THR A 394 45.03 -10.06 10.71
N ALA A 395 45.82 -9.09 10.23
CA ALA A 395 45.74 -8.53 8.88
C ALA A 395 46.96 -8.88 8.03
N GLU A 396 46.75 -9.30 6.79
CA GLU A 396 47.80 -9.68 5.84
C GLU A 396 47.65 -8.91 4.53
N ALA A 397 48.63 -8.06 4.21
CA ALA A 397 48.69 -7.31 2.95
C ALA A 397 49.54 -8.05 1.90
N THR A 398 49.02 -8.21 0.68
CA THR A 398 49.67 -8.94 -0.41
C THR A 398 49.58 -8.22 -1.75
N GLY A 399 50.64 -8.25 -2.57
CA GLY A 399 50.66 -7.63 -3.89
C GLY A 399 51.98 -6.93 -4.22
N CYS A 400 51.90 -5.80 -4.92
CA CYS A 400 53.06 -5.01 -5.32
C CYS A 400 53.53 -4.04 -4.22
N ASN A 401 54.77 -3.57 -4.37
CA ASN A 401 55.37 -2.48 -3.60
C ASN A 401 55.59 -2.67 -2.09
N GLY A 402 55.49 -3.89 -1.56
CA GLY A 402 55.96 -4.21 -0.21
C GLY A 402 57.45 -3.87 0.05
N PRO A 403 57.90 -3.78 1.32
CA PRO A 403 57.19 -4.21 2.53
C PRO A 403 56.07 -3.26 2.96
N TYR A 404 55.10 -3.80 3.68
CA TYR A 404 53.95 -3.07 4.22
C TYR A 404 54.13 -2.72 5.70
N THR A 405 53.38 -1.71 6.16
CA THR A 405 53.24 -1.36 7.58
C THR A 405 51.77 -1.16 7.94
N TYR A 406 51.37 -1.54 9.16
CA TYR A 406 49.97 -1.60 9.57
C TYR A 406 49.68 -0.73 10.81
N SER A 407 48.52 -0.07 10.82
CA SER A 407 47.95 0.60 12.00
C SER A 407 46.48 0.25 12.17
N TRP A 408 46.06 0.00 13.41
CA TRP A 408 44.68 -0.28 13.79
C TRP A 408 44.04 0.91 14.50
N SER A 409 42.76 1.15 14.23
CA SER A 409 41.93 2.18 14.86
C SER A 409 40.47 1.71 15.00
N GLY A 410 39.60 2.52 15.62
CA GLY A 410 38.22 2.15 15.95
C GLY A 410 38.05 1.94 17.45
N ASP A 411 37.39 0.85 17.84
CA ASP A 411 37.21 0.44 19.25
C ASP A 411 38.51 -0.07 19.93
N GLY A 412 39.64 0.02 19.24
CA GLY A 412 40.98 -0.25 19.77
C GLY A 412 42.06 0.35 18.86
N THR A 413 43.29 0.43 19.37
CA THR A 413 44.44 0.99 18.63
C THR A 413 45.68 0.13 18.81
N ALA A 414 46.32 -0.26 17.70
CA ALA A 414 47.54 -1.06 17.69
C ALA A 414 48.42 -0.70 16.48
N THR A 415 49.67 -1.17 16.49
CA THR A 415 50.64 -1.01 15.40
C THR A 415 51.31 -2.35 15.13
N GLY A 416 51.25 -2.82 13.89
CA GLY A 416 51.56 -4.20 13.55
C GLY A 416 50.36 -4.92 12.94
N ASP A 417 50.61 -6.12 12.44
CA ASP A 417 49.67 -7.03 11.78
C ASP A 417 48.55 -7.55 12.69
N GLU A 418 48.71 -7.53 14.02
CA GLU A 418 47.73 -8.09 14.98
C GLU A 418 47.19 -7.06 16.00
N ILE A 419 45.94 -7.28 16.42
CA ILE A 419 45.31 -6.63 17.59
C ILE A 419 44.47 -7.66 18.37
N SER A 420 44.44 -7.55 19.71
CA SER A 420 43.56 -8.35 20.58
C SER A 420 42.51 -7.44 21.25
N PRO A 421 41.26 -7.41 20.74
CA PRO A 421 40.14 -6.69 21.36
C PRO A 421 39.81 -7.17 22.78
N SER A 422 39.08 -6.34 23.54
CA SER A 422 38.55 -6.74 24.85
C SER A 422 37.12 -7.27 24.74
N THR A 423 36.88 -8.46 25.28
CA THR A 423 35.59 -9.16 25.29
C THR A 423 34.84 -9.07 26.62
N ALA A 424 35.26 -8.18 27.53
CA ALA A 424 34.73 -8.12 28.90
C ALA A 424 33.31 -7.54 29.03
N VAL A 425 32.71 -7.06 27.94
CA VAL A 425 31.35 -6.49 27.89
C VAL A 425 30.69 -6.90 26.58
N ALA A 426 29.41 -7.29 26.63
CA ALA A 426 28.65 -7.63 25.43
C ALA A 426 28.38 -6.39 24.55
N GLY A 427 28.59 -6.53 23.24
CA GLY A 427 28.48 -5.43 22.27
C GLY A 427 29.10 -5.76 20.91
N THR A 428 28.89 -4.89 19.92
CA THR A 428 29.55 -4.96 18.61
C THR A 428 30.71 -3.99 18.57
N TYR A 429 31.91 -4.49 18.27
CA TYR A 429 33.15 -3.72 18.25
C TYR A 429 33.71 -3.67 16.84
N ASN A 430 34.08 -2.47 16.38
CA ASN A 430 34.45 -2.19 15.00
C ASN A 430 35.85 -1.60 14.94
N PHE A 431 36.65 -2.14 14.02
CA PHE A 431 38.04 -1.78 13.82
C PHE A 431 38.28 -1.40 12.36
N LEU A 432 39.31 -0.61 12.13
CA LEU A 432 39.84 -0.26 10.81
C LEU A 432 41.34 -0.53 10.84
N VAL A 433 41.83 -1.40 9.95
CA VAL A 433 43.26 -1.57 9.71
C VAL A 433 43.67 -0.81 8.44
N THR A 434 44.68 0.04 8.55
CA THR A 434 45.31 0.70 7.39
C THR A 434 46.66 0.07 7.13
N ALA A 435 46.84 -0.51 5.95
CA ALA A 435 48.14 -1.00 5.47
C ALA A 435 48.75 0.03 4.50
N THR A 436 50.07 0.26 4.62
CA THR A 436 50.83 1.25 3.82
C THR A 436 52.03 0.61 3.14
N ASP A 437 52.23 0.83 1.84
CA ASP A 437 53.37 0.32 1.04
C ASP A 437 54.66 1.16 1.18
N LYS A 438 55.73 0.76 0.45
CA LYS A 438 57.02 1.47 0.49
C LYS A 438 57.03 2.85 -0.17
N PHE A 439 56.05 3.19 -1.00
CA PHE A 439 55.93 4.46 -1.72
C PHE A 439 54.95 5.43 -1.02
N GLY A 440 54.15 4.93 -0.08
CA GLY A 440 53.15 5.69 0.69
C GLY A 440 51.71 5.48 0.22
N ALA A 441 51.44 4.48 -0.62
CA ALA A 441 50.10 4.05 -0.97
C ALA A 441 49.43 3.34 0.22
N THR A 442 48.16 3.63 0.49
CA THR A 442 47.41 3.07 1.63
C THR A 442 46.11 2.40 1.20
N LYS A 443 45.81 1.21 1.73
CA LYS A 443 44.45 0.65 1.75
C LYS A 443 43.97 0.48 3.18
N THR A 444 42.67 0.69 3.42
CA THR A 444 42.05 0.57 4.76
C THR A 444 40.86 -0.37 4.69
N VAL A 445 40.83 -1.37 5.56
CA VAL A 445 39.82 -2.44 5.59
C VAL A 445 39.16 -2.49 6.96
N PRO A 446 37.82 -2.58 7.05
CA PRO A 446 37.11 -2.75 8.31
C PRO A 446 37.20 -4.18 8.82
N ALA A 447 37.09 -4.34 10.14
CA ALA A 447 36.95 -5.64 10.80
C ALA A 447 36.00 -5.53 12.01
N GLN A 448 35.23 -6.58 12.29
CA GLN A 448 34.23 -6.59 13.35
C GLN A 448 34.33 -7.84 14.24
N ILE A 449 34.11 -7.65 15.54
CA ILE A 449 33.71 -8.74 16.45
C ILE A 449 32.41 -8.41 17.16
N VAL A 450 31.67 -9.45 17.54
CA VAL A 450 30.46 -9.35 18.36
C VAL A 450 30.69 -10.12 19.65
N VAL A 451 30.61 -9.46 20.80
CA VAL A 451 30.63 -10.13 22.11
C VAL A 451 29.19 -10.38 22.52
N GLU A 452 28.78 -11.64 22.57
CA GLU A 452 27.40 -12.02 22.83
C GLU A 452 27.13 -12.09 24.35
N PRO A 453 25.98 -11.59 24.84
CA PRO A 453 25.58 -11.78 26.23
C PRO A 453 25.10 -13.21 26.47
N MET A 454 25.27 -13.74 27.68
CA MET A 454 24.71 -15.04 28.05
C MET A 454 23.17 -15.05 27.84
N PRO A 455 22.60 -16.05 27.15
CA PRO A 455 21.20 -16.03 26.77
C PRO A 455 20.27 -16.26 27.98
N VAL A 456 19.07 -15.69 27.89
CA VAL A 456 18.02 -15.75 28.92
C VAL A 456 16.71 -16.11 28.22
N ALA A 457 16.01 -17.15 28.68
CA ALA A 457 14.85 -17.67 27.98
C ALA A 457 13.63 -16.71 27.94
N GLY A 458 13.43 -15.92 29.01
CA GLY A 458 12.27 -15.03 29.14
C GLY A 458 10.99 -15.74 29.61
N THR A 459 9.83 -15.15 29.35
CA THR A 459 8.51 -15.64 29.76
C THR A 459 7.47 -15.45 28.65
N ILE A 460 6.66 -16.47 28.41
CA ILE A 460 5.58 -16.47 27.41
C ILE A 460 4.28 -15.96 28.05
N THR A 461 3.53 -15.16 27.30
CA THR A 461 2.18 -14.68 27.64
C THR A 461 1.19 -15.02 26.51
N GLY A 462 -0.12 -14.91 26.77
CA GLY A 462 -1.20 -15.27 25.83
C GLY A 462 -1.82 -16.65 26.08
N ALA A 463 -1.15 -17.53 26.81
CA ALA A 463 -1.65 -18.85 27.17
C ALA A 463 -2.88 -18.79 28.11
N GLN A 464 -3.92 -19.54 27.78
CA GLN A 464 -5.22 -19.57 28.45
C GLN A 464 -5.99 -20.86 28.12
N ASP A 465 -7.16 -21.03 28.74
CA ASP A 465 -8.16 -21.99 28.29
C ASP A 465 -8.71 -21.58 26.92
N VAL A 466 -8.87 -22.55 26.02
CA VAL A 466 -9.41 -22.40 24.66
C VAL A 466 -10.44 -23.47 24.34
N CYS A 467 -11.26 -23.22 23.32
CA CYS A 467 -12.27 -24.16 22.88
C CYS A 467 -11.69 -25.20 21.91
N GLU A 468 -12.19 -26.44 22.00
CA GLU A 468 -11.80 -27.49 21.05
C GLU A 468 -12.11 -27.09 19.59
N GLY A 469 -11.17 -27.35 18.69
CA GLY A 469 -11.30 -27.07 17.25
C GLY A 469 -11.18 -25.59 16.87
N THR A 470 -10.90 -24.69 17.83
CA THR A 470 -10.76 -23.24 17.56
C THR A 470 -9.29 -22.80 17.48
N LEU A 471 -9.07 -21.65 16.83
CA LEU A 471 -7.76 -20.99 16.82
C LEU A 471 -7.53 -20.25 18.17
N PRO A 472 -6.37 -20.42 18.81
CA PRO A 472 -6.03 -19.74 20.06
C PRO A 472 -5.56 -18.29 19.81
N PRO A 473 -5.40 -17.45 20.85
CA PRO A 473 -4.66 -16.20 20.74
C PRO A 473 -3.16 -16.44 20.43
N ASP A 474 -2.49 -15.38 19.95
CA ASP A 474 -1.03 -15.37 19.78
C ASP A 474 -0.29 -15.61 21.10
N LEU A 475 0.84 -16.33 21.05
CA LEU A 475 1.75 -16.49 22.18
C LEU A 475 2.93 -15.52 22.03
N VAL A 476 3.18 -14.69 23.05
CA VAL A 476 4.18 -13.62 23.01
C VAL A 476 5.27 -13.85 24.07
N LEU A 477 6.51 -14.01 23.62
CA LEU A 477 7.71 -14.12 24.44
C LEU A 477 8.23 -12.73 24.81
N THR A 478 8.54 -12.54 26.09
CA THR A 478 9.05 -11.28 26.64
C THR A 478 10.21 -11.51 27.62
N GLY A 479 11.07 -10.51 27.80
CA GLY A 479 12.16 -10.57 28.79
C GLY A 479 13.29 -11.57 28.49
N PHE A 480 13.41 -12.01 27.23
CA PHE A 480 14.48 -12.90 26.78
C PHE A 480 15.76 -12.13 26.42
N THR A 481 16.87 -12.84 26.20
CA THR A 481 18.16 -12.29 25.74
C THR A 481 18.85 -13.35 24.86
N GLY A 482 19.41 -12.91 23.73
CA GLY A 482 19.75 -13.80 22.60
C GLY A 482 18.67 -13.74 21.52
N ASN A 483 18.68 -14.72 20.61
CA ASN A 483 17.71 -14.85 19.51
C ASN A 483 16.73 -15.98 19.79
N VAL A 484 15.47 -15.84 19.37
CA VAL A 484 14.55 -16.99 19.32
C VAL A 484 14.96 -17.88 18.15
N LEU A 485 15.37 -19.11 18.46
CA LEU A 485 15.83 -20.08 17.46
C LEU A 485 14.67 -20.91 16.91
N SER A 486 13.70 -21.22 17.78
CA SER A 486 12.47 -21.93 17.44
C SER A 486 11.42 -21.77 18.53
N TRP A 487 10.18 -22.11 18.20
CA TRP A 487 9.17 -22.51 19.19
C TRP A 487 9.01 -24.02 19.17
N GLU A 488 8.52 -24.61 20.26
CA GLU A 488 8.31 -26.05 20.39
C GLU A 488 6.94 -26.33 20.98
N ARG A 489 6.20 -27.29 20.40
CA ARG A 489 4.91 -27.75 20.92
C ARG A 489 4.96 -29.21 21.39
N SER A 490 4.23 -29.53 22.44
CA SER A 490 4.02 -30.92 22.89
C SER A 490 2.65 -31.10 23.54
N THR A 491 2.13 -32.32 23.56
CA THR A 491 0.97 -32.70 24.38
C THR A 491 1.40 -33.32 25.73
N ASP A 492 2.70 -33.54 25.92
CA ASP A 492 3.33 -33.92 27.19
C ASP A 492 3.86 -32.66 27.92
N PRO A 493 3.38 -32.33 29.14
CA PRO A 493 3.88 -31.19 29.92
C PRO A 493 5.38 -31.27 30.24
N THR A 494 5.98 -32.47 30.18
CA THR A 494 7.40 -32.69 30.45
C THR A 494 8.30 -32.64 29.21
N PHE A 495 7.75 -32.42 28.01
CA PHE A 495 8.47 -32.29 26.74
C PHE A 495 9.45 -33.46 26.44
N THR A 496 9.12 -34.68 26.88
CA THR A 496 9.92 -35.88 26.54
C THR A 496 9.81 -36.24 25.06
N THR A 497 8.71 -35.86 24.42
CA THR A 497 8.55 -35.70 22.98
C THR A 497 8.05 -34.28 22.69
N PHE A 498 8.40 -33.73 21.53
CA PHE A 498 7.91 -32.42 21.07
C PHE A 498 8.09 -32.27 19.56
N THR A 499 7.44 -31.28 18.98
CA THR A 499 7.57 -30.88 17.56
C THR A 499 8.06 -29.45 17.49
N THR A 500 9.19 -29.25 16.81
CA THR A 500 9.75 -27.92 16.54
C THR A 500 8.90 -27.15 15.53
N ILE A 501 8.63 -25.88 15.82
CA ILE A 501 8.01 -24.89 14.96
C ILE A 501 9.12 -23.92 14.55
N ALA A 502 9.40 -23.82 13.25
CA ALA A 502 10.51 -23.03 12.71
C ALA A 502 10.19 -21.51 12.63
N VAL A 503 9.80 -20.93 13.77
CA VAL A 503 9.54 -19.49 13.95
C VAL A 503 10.64 -18.90 14.83
N THR A 504 11.33 -17.89 14.31
CA THR A 504 12.39 -17.12 15.00
C THR A 504 11.89 -15.77 15.52
N SER A 505 10.58 -15.54 15.49
CA SER A 505 9.91 -14.37 16.06
C SER A 505 9.66 -14.54 17.56
N SER A 506 9.68 -13.43 18.31
CA SER A 506 9.21 -13.39 19.69
C SER A 506 7.69 -13.53 19.83
N THR A 507 6.94 -13.51 18.73
CA THR A 507 5.51 -13.84 18.70
C THR A 507 5.29 -15.06 17.82
N LEU A 508 4.61 -16.06 18.36
CA LEU A 508 4.08 -17.21 17.64
C LEU A 508 2.58 -16.96 17.40
N ASP A 509 2.20 -16.69 16.16
CA ASP A 509 0.84 -16.30 15.80
C ASP A 509 -0.19 -17.43 15.83
N SER A 510 -1.44 -17.06 16.07
CA SER A 510 -2.64 -17.90 16.09
C SER A 510 -2.74 -18.87 14.90
N ALA A 511 -2.40 -18.41 13.69
CA ALA A 511 -2.49 -19.23 12.47
C ALA A 511 -1.40 -20.31 12.41
N THR A 512 -0.19 -20.00 12.88
CA THR A 512 0.95 -20.92 12.96
C THR A 512 0.81 -21.89 14.13
N ILE A 513 0.15 -21.50 15.22
CA ILE A 513 -0.30 -22.44 16.25
C ILE A 513 -1.31 -23.42 15.64
N GLY A 514 -2.32 -22.91 14.95
CA GLY A 514 -3.40 -23.70 14.37
C GLY A 514 -4.44 -24.13 15.42
N VAL A 515 -5.41 -24.95 15.00
CA VAL A 515 -6.52 -25.35 15.88
C VAL A 515 -6.06 -26.29 17.01
N ILE A 516 -6.57 -26.05 18.22
CA ILE A 516 -6.26 -26.87 19.40
C ILE A 516 -7.36 -27.91 19.60
N ASN A 517 -7.01 -29.20 19.52
CA ASN A 517 -7.93 -30.34 19.70
C ASN A 517 -7.61 -31.19 20.95
N GLU A 518 -6.49 -30.92 21.62
CA GLU A 518 -6.12 -31.45 22.93
C GLU A 518 -5.20 -30.43 23.64
N THR A 519 -5.17 -30.44 24.98
CA THR A 519 -4.31 -29.52 25.77
C THR A 519 -2.86 -29.59 25.30
N THR A 520 -2.38 -28.50 24.71
CA THR A 520 -1.08 -28.43 24.05
C THR A 520 -0.19 -27.41 24.73
N TYR A 521 1.02 -27.83 25.08
CA TYR A 521 2.04 -27.02 25.74
C TYR A 521 3.00 -26.42 24.72
N PHE A 522 3.44 -25.19 24.98
CA PHE A 522 4.35 -24.43 24.14
C PHE A 522 5.52 -23.87 24.97
N ARG A 523 6.72 -23.92 24.41
CA ARG A 523 7.90 -23.22 24.93
C ARG A 523 8.71 -22.60 23.78
N ALA A 524 9.51 -21.60 24.07
CA ALA A 524 10.46 -21.03 23.10
C ALA A 524 11.88 -21.52 23.41
N ASN A 525 12.66 -21.77 22.36
CA ASN A 525 14.10 -22.03 22.48
C ASN A 525 14.87 -20.75 22.11
N VAL A 526 15.69 -20.26 23.04
CA VAL A 526 16.43 -18.99 22.90
C VAL A 526 17.92 -19.27 23.03
N GLY A 527 18.72 -18.76 22.11
CA GLY A 527 20.16 -19.00 22.10
C GLY A 527 20.94 -17.97 21.29
N ASN A 528 22.23 -18.22 21.15
CA ASN A 528 23.16 -17.41 20.37
C ASN A 528 24.29 -18.32 19.83
N HIS A 529 25.38 -17.76 19.32
CA HIS A 529 26.43 -18.54 18.67
C HIS A 529 27.44 -19.12 19.66
N THR A 530 27.72 -18.43 20.78
CA THR A 530 28.82 -18.82 21.69
C THR A 530 28.38 -19.52 22.98
N TYR A 531 27.11 -19.41 23.40
CA TYR A 531 26.56 -20.12 24.57
C TYR A 531 25.58 -21.22 24.16
N SER A 532 25.32 -22.17 25.07
CA SER A 532 24.27 -23.17 24.87
C SER A 532 22.87 -22.57 25.03
N ASP A 533 21.94 -23.01 24.17
CA ASP A 533 20.53 -22.64 24.19
C ASP A 533 19.86 -22.81 25.56
N VAL A 534 18.86 -21.97 25.81
CA VAL A 534 17.97 -22.02 26.97
C VAL A 534 16.51 -22.02 26.52
N VAL A 535 15.73 -22.99 27.02
CA VAL A 535 14.28 -23.06 26.79
C VAL A 535 13.51 -22.34 27.88
N THR A 536 12.34 -21.79 27.56
CA THR A 536 11.42 -21.24 28.56
C THR A 536 10.78 -22.34 29.42
N ASP A 537 10.24 -21.95 30.57
CA ASP A 537 9.13 -22.70 31.16
C ASP A 537 8.00 -22.86 30.11
N ALA A 538 7.34 -24.01 30.13
CA ALA A 538 6.26 -24.30 29.19
C ALA A 538 4.93 -23.71 29.68
N VAL A 539 4.15 -23.15 28.74
CA VAL A 539 2.79 -22.66 28.97
C VAL A 539 1.78 -23.55 28.24
N ALA A 540 0.57 -23.70 28.78
CA ALA A 540 -0.47 -24.56 28.21
C ALA A 540 -1.57 -23.73 27.51
N LEU A 541 -1.92 -24.12 26.29
CA LEU A 541 -3.22 -23.85 25.70
C LEU A 541 -4.11 -25.04 26.04
N SER A 542 -4.93 -24.89 27.07
CA SER A 542 -5.73 -25.97 27.66
C SER A 542 -7.12 -26.03 27.04
N ILE A 543 -7.65 -27.23 26.82
CA ILE A 543 -9.09 -27.35 26.49
C ILE A 543 -9.90 -27.37 27.77
N LYS A 544 -10.87 -26.45 27.84
CA LYS A 544 -11.87 -26.44 28.89
C LYS A 544 -13.09 -27.23 28.42
N GLU A 545 -13.27 -28.42 28.99
CA GLU A 545 -14.34 -29.34 28.63
C GLU A 545 -15.20 -29.72 29.84
N THR A 546 -16.45 -30.15 29.61
CA THR A 546 -17.27 -30.81 30.63
C THR A 546 -18.22 -31.82 29.98
N THR A 547 -18.44 -32.93 30.66
CA THR A 547 -19.21 -34.08 30.17
C THR A 547 -20.47 -34.26 30.98
N TRP A 548 -21.63 -34.25 30.33
CA TRP A 548 -22.88 -34.75 30.92
C TRP A 548 -22.96 -36.26 30.76
N ASN A 549 -23.18 -36.95 31.88
CA ASN A 549 -23.23 -38.42 31.96
C ASN A 549 -24.65 -38.98 32.17
N GLY A 550 -25.68 -38.16 31.97
CA GLY A 550 -27.08 -38.50 32.27
C GLY A 550 -27.56 -38.09 33.67
N ALA A 551 -26.71 -37.49 34.51
CA ALA A 551 -27.09 -37.00 35.84
C ALA A 551 -26.23 -35.85 36.39
N THR A 552 -24.96 -35.75 35.98
CA THR A 552 -24.02 -34.73 36.47
C THR A 552 -23.04 -34.30 35.38
N TRP A 553 -22.57 -33.06 35.51
CA TRP A 553 -21.46 -32.51 34.74
C TRP A 553 -20.11 -32.88 35.38
N SER A 554 -19.18 -33.44 34.60
CA SER A 554 -17.86 -33.88 35.10
C SER A 554 -17.02 -32.75 35.71
N ASN A 555 -16.98 -31.59 35.06
CA ASN A 555 -16.19 -30.41 35.45
C ASN A 555 -17.08 -29.22 35.86
N GLY A 556 -18.33 -29.49 36.24
CA GLY A 556 -19.34 -28.47 36.53
C GLY A 556 -20.09 -27.97 35.29
N VAL A 557 -21.13 -27.15 35.53
CA VAL A 557 -22.00 -26.59 34.49
C VAL A 557 -21.16 -25.80 33.47
N PRO A 558 -21.33 -26.01 32.16
CA PRO A 558 -20.54 -25.31 31.15
C PRO A 558 -20.85 -23.80 31.11
N ASP A 559 -19.86 -23.03 30.65
CA ASP A 559 -20.04 -21.64 30.22
C ASP A 559 -19.62 -21.50 28.74
N ILE A 560 -19.74 -20.29 28.20
CA ILE A 560 -19.55 -19.99 26.77
C ILE A 560 -18.16 -20.36 26.20
N ASN A 561 -17.17 -20.63 27.07
CA ASN A 561 -15.82 -21.08 26.69
C ASN A 561 -15.60 -22.59 26.92
N THR A 562 -16.58 -23.32 27.44
CA THR A 562 -16.48 -24.76 27.74
C THR A 562 -17.01 -25.61 26.58
N THR A 563 -16.20 -26.53 26.07
CA THR A 563 -16.66 -27.60 25.18
C THR A 563 -17.58 -28.57 25.93
N ILE A 564 -18.78 -28.78 25.40
CA ILE A 564 -19.81 -29.63 26.00
C ILE A 564 -19.80 -31.02 25.34
N TYR A 565 -19.68 -32.06 26.15
CA TYR A 565 -19.87 -33.45 25.72
C TYR A 565 -21.12 -34.07 26.36
N PHE A 566 -22.08 -34.51 25.56
CA PHE A 566 -23.20 -35.32 26.02
C PHE A 566 -22.92 -36.80 25.75
N THR A 567 -22.85 -37.61 26.81
CA THR A 567 -22.61 -39.07 26.74
C THR A 567 -23.67 -39.90 27.44
N GLY A 568 -24.71 -39.24 27.97
CA GLY A 568 -25.96 -39.80 28.46
C GLY A 568 -27.06 -38.75 28.34
N ASP A 569 -28.31 -39.18 28.48
CA ASP A 569 -29.49 -38.38 28.13
C ASP A 569 -29.60 -37.05 28.90
N TYR A 570 -30.00 -35.98 28.22
CA TYR A 570 -30.15 -34.64 28.80
C TYR A 570 -31.55 -34.08 28.52
N ASN A 571 -32.24 -33.64 29.57
CA ASN A 571 -33.55 -32.97 29.48
C ASN A 571 -33.74 -32.05 30.71
N GLU A 572 -32.69 -31.31 31.10
CA GLU A 572 -32.75 -30.42 32.25
C GLU A 572 -33.44 -29.10 31.87
N GLU A 573 -34.30 -28.59 32.76
CA GLU A 573 -34.99 -27.29 32.62
C GLU A 573 -34.03 -26.13 32.91
N ALA A 574 -32.98 -25.98 32.10
CA ALA A 574 -31.93 -24.99 32.26
C ALA A 574 -31.40 -24.45 30.92
N ASN A 575 -31.01 -23.17 30.91
CA ASN A 575 -30.25 -22.60 29.78
C ASN A 575 -28.79 -23.10 29.83
N LEU A 576 -28.26 -23.51 28.69
CA LEU A 576 -26.85 -23.90 28.54
C LEU A 576 -26.06 -22.85 27.76
N PHE A 577 -24.82 -22.66 28.19
CA PHE A 577 -23.80 -21.90 27.48
C PHE A 577 -22.61 -22.81 27.26
N GLY A 578 -22.06 -22.84 26.05
CA GLY A 578 -20.94 -23.69 25.67
C GLY A 578 -20.13 -23.05 24.56
N CYS A 579 -18.97 -23.61 24.25
CA CYS A 579 -18.24 -23.23 23.05
C CYS A 579 -18.65 -24.12 21.87
N THR A 580 -18.52 -25.44 22.03
CA THR A 580 -19.04 -26.45 21.10
C THR A 580 -19.96 -27.43 21.85
N ALA A 581 -20.81 -28.15 21.12
CA ALA A 581 -21.63 -29.23 21.66
C ALA A 581 -21.48 -30.52 20.85
N ASN A 582 -20.89 -31.53 21.48
CA ASN A 582 -20.69 -32.86 20.94
C ASN A 582 -21.72 -33.83 21.56
N ILE A 583 -22.52 -34.50 20.73
CA ILE A 583 -23.50 -35.52 21.15
C ILE A 583 -23.00 -36.88 20.69
N ASP A 584 -22.71 -37.77 21.63
CA ASP A 584 -22.17 -39.11 21.35
C ASP A 584 -22.69 -40.16 22.35
N ASN A 585 -22.18 -41.40 22.25
CA ASN A 585 -22.59 -42.58 23.02
C ASN A 585 -24.09 -42.94 22.88
N ASN A 586 -24.75 -42.46 21.81
CA ASN A 586 -26.19 -42.57 21.57
C ASN A 586 -27.06 -41.83 22.61
N ALA A 587 -26.58 -40.72 23.17
CA ALA A 587 -27.36 -39.89 24.09
C ALA A 587 -28.58 -39.25 23.41
N GLU A 588 -29.72 -39.23 24.10
CA GLU A 588 -30.89 -38.41 23.72
C GLU A 588 -30.78 -37.03 24.41
N VAL A 589 -30.43 -35.99 23.64
CA VAL A 589 -30.28 -34.63 24.13
C VAL A 589 -31.49 -33.78 23.73
N VAL A 590 -32.21 -33.27 24.72
CA VAL A 590 -33.38 -32.40 24.54
C VAL A 590 -33.12 -31.06 25.21
N ILE A 591 -33.33 -29.96 24.48
CA ILE A 591 -33.43 -28.61 25.06
C ILE A 591 -34.93 -28.30 25.20
N PRO A 592 -35.49 -28.29 26.42
CA PRO A 592 -36.94 -28.19 26.60
C PRO A 592 -37.50 -26.82 26.24
N SER A 593 -38.79 -26.78 25.92
CA SER A 593 -39.55 -25.56 25.63
C SER A 593 -39.35 -24.48 26.70
N GLY A 594 -38.96 -23.28 26.28
CA GLY A 594 -38.64 -22.17 27.19
C GLY A 594 -37.14 -22.02 27.52
N TYR A 595 -36.30 -22.98 27.15
CA TYR A 595 -34.86 -22.95 27.39
C TYR A 595 -34.04 -22.85 26.10
N ASN A 596 -32.74 -22.59 26.23
CA ASN A 596 -31.86 -22.31 25.11
C ASN A 596 -30.50 -22.96 25.33
N ILE A 597 -29.84 -23.36 24.24
CA ILE A 597 -28.41 -23.63 24.21
C ILE A 597 -27.72 -22.57 23.36
N THR A 598 -26.76 -21.87 23.94
CA THR A 598 -25.98 -20.81 23.29
C THR A 598 -24.54 -21.25 23.12
N LEU A 599 -24.06 -21.32 21.87
CA LEU A 599 -22.76 -21.85 21.51
C LEU A 599 -21.89 -20.83 20.79
N ASN A 600 -20.62 -20.74 21.21
CA ASN A 600 -19.56 -19.97 20.55
C ASN A 600 -18.84 -20.76 19.44
N GLY A 601 -19.54 -21.71 18.80
CA GLY A 601 -18.96 -22.68 17.89
C GLY A 601 -19.96 -23.72 17.40
N ALA A 602 -19.46 -24.88 16.96
CA ALA A 602 -20.21 -25.92 16.26
C ALA A 602 -21.07 -26.83 17.16
N VAL A 603 -22.10 -27.41 16.55
CA VAL A 603 -22.80 -28.62 16.99
C VAL A 603 -22.32 -29.80 16.17
N THR A 604 -22.01 -30.91 16.84
CA THR A 604 -21.59 -32.17 16.21
C THR A 604 -22.34 -33.33 16.84
N VAL A 605 -23.24 -33.97 16.08
CA VAL A 605 -23.90 -35.23 16.48
C VAL A 605 -23.11 -36.40 15.88
N VAL A 606 -22.34 -37.08 16.73
CA VAL A 606 -21.55 -38.27 16.38
C VAL A 606 -22.42 -39.52 16.47
N SER A 607 -23.16 -39.69 17.57
CA SER A 607 -24.15 -40.74 17.73
C SER A 607 -25.20 -40.36 18.78
N GLY A 608 -26.48 -40.66 18.50
CA GLY A 608 -27.62 -40.26 19.33
C GLY A 608 -28.53 -39.28 18.62
N ASN A 609 -29.22 -38.46 19.40
CA ASN A 609 -30.23 -37.52 18.93
C ASN A 609 -30.08 -36.19 19.64
N PHE A 610 -30.36 -35.09 18.94
CA PHE A 610 -30.41 -33.75 19.52
C PHE A 610 -31.71 -33.06 19.07
N LEU A 611 -32.63 -32.90 20.02
CA LEU A 611 -33.91 -32.22 19.85
C LEU A 611 -33.88 -30.82 20.47
N VAL A 612 -34.22 -29.82 19.67
CA VAL A 612 -34.63 -28.48 20.12
C VAL A 612 -36.16 -28.46 20.08
N GLU A 613 -36.82 -28.39 21.24
CA GLU A 613 -38.29 -28.36 21.31
C GLU A 613 -38.89 -27.07 20.73
N ASN A 614 -40.20 -27.08 20.47
CA ASN A 614 -40.92 -25.86 20.14
C ASN A 614 -40.73 -24.80 21.25
N ASN A 615 -40.31 -23.60 20.86
CA ASN A 615 -39.99 -22.49 21.77
C ASN A 615 -38.71 -22.69 22.61
N ALA A 616 -37.85 -23.63 22.22
CA ALA A 616 -36.44 -23.62 22.55
C ALA A 616 -35.61 -22.99 21.40
N ASN A 617 -34.34 -22.64 21.65
CA ASN A 617 -33.42 -22.13 20.61
C ASN A 617 -32.03 -22.78 20.70
N LEU A 618 -31.45 -23.10 19.53
CA LEU A 618 -30.02 -23.32 19.32
C LEU A 618 -29.40 -22.03 18.75
N VAL A 619 -28.83 -21.22 19.63
CA VAL A 619 -28.19 -19.95 19.28
C VAL A 619 -26.70 -20.19 19.06
N GLN A 620 -26.19 -19.88 17.87
CA GLN A 620 -24.76 -19.97 17.56
C GLN A 620 -24.22 -18.58 17.23
N ILE A 621 -23.28 -18.07 18.03
CA ILE A 621 -22.81 -16.68 17.93
C ILE A 621 -21.62 -16.50 16.98
N THR A 622 -21.01 -17.59 16.49
CA THR A 622 -19.87 -17.57 15.56
C THR A 622 -20.09 -18.51 14.37
N ASN A 623 -19.44 -18.19 13.25
CA ASN A 623 -19.52 -18.97 12.02
C ASN A 623 -18.69 -20.26 12.17
N ALA A 624 -19.36 -21.39 12.33
CA ALA A 624 -18.75 -22.70 12.55
C ALA A 624 -19.50 -23.81 11.80
N VAL A 625 -18.79 -24.83 11.32
CA VAL A 625 -19.39 -25.92 10.54
C VAL A 625 -20.03 -26.95 11.48
N ASN A 626 -21.35 -27.09 11.41
CA ASN A 626 -22.08 -28.12 12.13
C ASN A 626 -22.00 -29.49 11.42
N SER A 627 -22.15 -30.58 12.17
CA SER A 627 -22.17 -31.94 11.62
C SER A 627 -23.16 -32.86 12.33
N GLY A 628 -23.64 -33.88 11.60
CA GLY A 628 -24.76 -34.71 12.04
C GLY A 628 -26.12 -34.01 11.93
N ALA A 629 -27.21 -34.77 12.02
CA ALA A 629 -28.56 -34.24 11.98
C ALA A 629 -29.08 -33.91 13.39
N ILE A 630 -29.84 -32.83 13.51
CA ILE A 630 -30.64 -32.51 14.69
C ILE A 630 -32.12 -32.48 14.33
N GLN A 631 -32.98 -32.54 15.33
CA GLN A 631 -34.41 -32.28 15.20
C GLN A 631 -34.76 -30.90 15.82
N VAL A 632 -35.51 -30.07 15.09
CA VAL A 632 -36.00 -28.78 15.58
C VAL A 632 -37.51 -28.75 15.41
N GLN A 633 -38.24 -28.71 16.52
CA GLN A 633 -39.70 -28.66 16.50
C GLN A 633 -40.23 -27.23 16.47
N LYS A 634 -41.31 -27.00 15.73
CA LYS A 634 -42.07 -25.75 15.80
C LYS A 634 -43.56 -26.00 15.64
N ASN A 635 -44.35 -25.46 16.56
CA ASN A 635 -45.80 -25.50 16.51
C ASN A 635 -46.35 -24.34 15.70
N THR A 636 -47.41 -24.59 14.92
CA THR A 636 -48.23 -23.55 14.30
C THR A 636 -49.09 -22.81 15.32
N SER A 637 -49.75 -21.74 14.87
CA SER A 637 -51.00 -21.27 15.46
C SER A 637 -52.07 -22.38 15.49
N LEU A 638 -53.18 -22.15 16.21
CA LEU A 638 -54.33 -23.06 16.17
C LEU A 638 -54.95 -23.04 14.76
N ILE A 639 -54.89 -24.16 14.05
CA ILE A 639 -55.33 -24.30 12.66
C ILE A 639 -56.22 -25.53 12.44
N TYR A 640 -56.96 -25.52 11.34
CA TYR A 640 -57.81 -26.62 10.89
C TYR A 640 -57.27 -27.24 9.60
N ARG A 641 -57.68 -28.46 9.31
CA ARG A 641 -57.43 -29.09 8.02
C ARG A 641 -57.97 -28.22 6.89
N LEU A 642 -57.14 -28.09 5.84
CA LEU A 642 -57.26 -27.17 4.70
C LEU A 642 -56.61 -25.79 4.90
N ASP A 643 -56.18 -25.43 6.11
CA ASP A 643 -55.37 -24.23 6.35
C ASP A 643 -53.90 -24.42 5.93
N TYR A 644 -53.18 -23.30 5.83
CA TYR A 644 -51.81 -23.21 5.33
C TYR A 644 -50.90 -22.47 6.31
N THR A 645 -49.61 -22.76 6.25
CA THR A 645 -48.55 -22.04 6.99
C THR A 645 -47.35 -21.86 6.08
N ILE A 646 -46.65 -20.73 6.22
CA ILE A 646 -45.40 -20.47 5.49
C ILE A 646 -44.22 -20.90 6.35
N TRP A 647 -43.47 -21.88 5.86
CA TRP A 647 -42.33 -22.50 6.53
C TRP A 647 -41.02 -22.17 5.82
N SER A 648 -39.96 -21.98 6.60
CA SER A 648 -38.57 -21.96 6.12
C SER A 648 -37.72 -22.87 7.02
N SER A 649 -36.75 -23.57 6.46
CA SER A 649 -36.02 -24.60 7.21
C SER A 649 -34.86 -24.03 8.05
N PRO A 650 -34.78 -24.36 9.35
CA PRO A 650 -33.64 -24.07 10.21
C PRO A 650 -32.46 -25.05 10.04
N VAL A 651 -32.65 -26.08 9.19
CA VAL A 651 -31.68 -27.14 8.88
C VAL A 651 -31.49 -27.31 7.36
N ALA A 652 -30.35 -27.84 6.94
CA ALA A 652 -30.06 -28.21 5.56
C ALA A 652 -30.41 -29.68 5.28
N GLY A 653 -30.88 -29.95 4.06
CA GLY A 653 -31.05 -31.31 3.53
C GLY A 653 -32.38 -32.01 3.85
N GLN A 654 -33.37 -31.31 4.43
CA GLN A 654 -34.69 -31.90 4.66
C GLN A 654 -35.59 -31.79 3.42
N ASN A 655 -36.17 -32.93 3.03
CA ASN A 655 -37.15 -32.99 1.96
C ASN A 655 -38.52 -32.40 2.38
N LEU A 656 -39.18 -31.66 1.48
CA LEU A 656 -40.49 -31.05 1.77
C LEU A 656 -41.56 -32.09 2.09
N LYS A 657 -41.53 -33.27 1.43
CA LYS A 657 -42.51 -34.33 1.71
C LYS A 657 -42.30 -34.93 3.08
N ASP A 658 -41.06 -35.13 3.49
CA ASP A 658 -40.72 -35.77 4.77
C ASP A 658 -41.00 -34.85 5.97
N PHE A 659 -40.93 -33.53 5.79
CA PHE A 659 -41.40 -32.55 6.78
C PHE A 659 -42.92 -32.64 7.06
N SER A 660 -43.74 -33.01 6.05
CA SER A 660 -45.18 -33.20 6.26
C SER A 660 -45.75 -34.37 5.43
N PRO A 661 -45.46 -35.64 5.81
CA PRO A 661 -45.75 -36.81 4.97
C PRO A 661 -47.24 -37.00 4.68
N SER A 662 -48.08 -36.57 5.62
CA SER A 662 -49.55 -36.65 5.53
C SER A 662 -50.19 -35.48 4.77
N THR A 663 -49.44 -34.47 4.32
CA THR A 663 -49.96 -33.45 3.40
C THR A 663 -50.03 -34.00 1.97
N LEU A 664 -51.11 -33.66 1.25
CA LEU A 664 -51.28 -34.07 -0.15
C LEU A 664 -50.21 -33.40 -1.02
N SER A 665 -49.55 -34.15 -1.89
CA SER A 665 -48.35 -33.65 -2.59
C SER A 665 -48.63 -32.45 -3.50
N ASN A 666 -49.84 -32.32 -4.04
CA ASN A 666 -50.29 -31.12 -4.77
C ASN A 666 -50.71 -29.94 -3.87
N ARG A 667 -50.22 -29.88 -2.63
CA ARG A 667 -50.53 -28.85 -1.61
C ARG A 667 -49.30 -28.28 -0.90
N PHE A 668 -48.15 -28.40 -1.55
CA PHE A 668 -46.93 -27.66 -1.28
C PHE A 668 -46.77 -26.62 -2.39
N TYR A 669 -46.41 -25.38 -2.04
CA TYR A 669 -46.33 -24.28 -2.98
C TYR A 669 -45.06 -23.44 -2.75
N GLU A 670 -44.40 -23.09 -3.86
CA GLU A 670 -43.43 -21.99 -3.93
C GLU A 670 -44.17 -20.68 -4.27
N TYR A 671 -43.57 -19.54 -3.95
CA TYR A 671 -43.99 -18.26 -4.52
C TYR A 671 -43.32 -18.04 -5.89
N ASN A 672 -43.91 -17.19 -6.72
CA ASN A 672 -43.35 -16.81 -8.01
C ASN A 672 -43.32 -15.29 -8.14
N GLU A 673 -42.15 -14.70 -7.94
CA GLU A 673 -41.89 -13.26 -7.92
C GLU A 673 -42.26 -12.59 -9.25
N THR A 674 -42.22 -13.34 -10.36
CA THR A 674 -42.55 -12.82 -11.70
C THR A 674 -44.06 -12.62 -11.90
N THR A 675 -44.91 -13.17 -11.03
CA THR A 675 -46.38 -13.13 -11.19
C THR A 675 -47.16 -12.81 -9.91
N ASP A 676 -46.48 -12.73 -8.75
CA ASP A 676 -47.05 -12.69 -7.41
C ASP A 676 -48.01 -13.86 -7.07
N LEU A 677 -47.84 -15.02 -7.72
CA LEU A 677 -48.70 -16.20 -7.54
C LEU A 677 -47.98 -17.37 -6.86
N TYR A 678 -48.75 -18.24 -6.20
CA TYR A 678 -48.28 -19.51 -5.65
C TYR A 678 -48.32 -20.63 -6.70
N ASN A 679 -47.16 -21.19 -7.04
CA ASN A 679 -47.03 -22.36 -7.91
C ASN A 679 -47.01 -23.65 -7.10
N ALA A 680 -47.70 -24.69 -7.55
CA ALA A 680 -47.65 -26.01 -6.91
C ALA A 680 -46.37 -26.76 -7.30
N ILE A 681 -45.62 -27.24 -6.32
CA ILE A 681 -44.32 -27.93 -6.50
C ILE A 681 -44.43 -29.44 -6.22
N SER A 682 -43.39 -30.20 -6.57
CA SER A 682 -43.34 -31.66 -6.39
C SER A 682 -42.51 -32.02 -5.15
N PRO A 683 -43.11 -32.14 -3.95
CA PRO A 683 -42.35 -32.24 -2.70
C PRO A 683 -41.47 -33.49 -2.63
N GLU A 684 -41.86 -34.60 -3.28
CA GLU A 684 -41.08 -35.86 -3.30
C GLU A 684 -39.69 -35.75 -3.95
N ILE A 685 -39.38 -34.63 -4.62
CA ILE A 685 -38.09 -34.37 -5.28
C ILE A 685 -37.58 -32.94 -5.01
N THR A 686 -38.11 -32.26 -3.99
CA THR A 686 -37.75 -30.88 -3.67
C THR A 686 -37.55 -30.74 -2.18
N ASP A 687 -36.36 -30.30 -1.81
CA ASP A 687 -35.95 -30.04 -0.44
C ASP A 687 -36.16 -28.56 -0.09
N PHE A 688 -36.12 -28.21 1.19
CA PHE A 688 -36.14 -26.80 1.58
C PHE A 688 -34.86 -26.10 1.12
N THR A 689 -34.97 -25.14 0.20
CA THR A 689 -33.88 -24.19 -0.06
C THR A 689 -33.68 -23.29 1.17
N VAL A 690 -32.44 -23.19 1.65
CA VAL A 690 -32.10 -22.46 2.89
C VAL A 690 -32.53 -20.99 2.79
N GLY A 691 -33.32 -20.52 3.77
CA GLY A 691 -33.82 -19.14 3.84
C GLY A 691 -34.98 -18.78 2.91
N HIS A 692 -35.43 -19.69 2.04
CA HIS A 692 -36.66 -19.52 1.26
C HIS A 692 -37.89 -19.93 2.08
N GLY A 693 -39.02 -19.28 1.84
CA GLY A 693 -40.31 -19.64 2.42
C GLY A 693 -41.19 -20.47 1.48
N TYR A 694 -41.88 -21.47 2.02
CA TYR A 694 -42.79 -22.36 1.29
C TYR A 694 -44.17 -22.36 1.94
N LEU A 695 -45.22 -22.19 1.14
CA LEU A 695 -46.60 -22.27 1.63
C LEU A 695 -47.05 -23.74 1.60
N ILE A 696 -47.17 -24.35 2.78
CA ILE A 696 -47.51 -25.76 2.94
C ILE A 696 -48.87 -25.86 3.62
N ARG A 697 -49.77 -26.68 3.06
CA ARG A 697 -51.06 -26.97 3.71
C ARG A 697 -50.84 -27.94 4.87
N VAL A 698 -51.60 -27.77 5.95
CA VAL A 698 -51.55 -28.74 7.07
C VAL A 698 -51.98 -30.14 6.63
N ALA A 699 -51.46 -31.12 7.36
CA ALA A 699 -51.64 -32.55 7.11
C ALA A 699 -53.10 -32.96 6.88
N ASN A 700 -53.34 -33.87 5.93
CA ASN A 700 -54.69 -34.22 5.48
C ASN A 700 -55.50 -35.05 6.50
N ASN A 701 -54.85 -35.50 7.58
CA ASN A 701 -55.42 -36.15 8.76
C ASN A 701 -55.67 -35.19 9.95
N HIS A 702 -55.30 -33.90 9.85
CA HIS A 702 -55.56 -32.89 10.89
C HIS A 702 -57.07 -32.71 11.14
N PRO A 703 -57.53 -32.25 12.32
CA PRO A 703 -58.93 -31.98 12.60
C PRO A 703 -59.52 -30.96 11.60
N ALA A 704 -60.73 -31.24 11.10
CA ALA A 704 -61.44 -30.29 10.24
C ALA A 704 -62.14 -29.21 11.07
N TYR A 705 -62.35 -28.05 10.45
CA TYR A 705 -63.27 -27.04 10.97
C TYR A 705 -64.70 -27.59 11.07
N VAL A 706 -65.44 -27.20 12.11
CA VAL A 706 -66.81 -27.64 12.39
C VAL A 706 -67.73 -26.42 12.59
N ASP A 707 -67.37 -25.57 13.55
CA ASP A 707 -68.06 -24.34 13.95
C ASP A 707 -67.05 -23.41 14.64
N ASP A 708 -67.38 -22.13 14.81
CA ASP A 708 -66.49 -21.13 15.43
C ASP A 708 -66.38 -21.28 16.97
N GLU A 709 -67.14 -22.20 17.58
CA GLU A 709 -67.03 -22.57 19.01
C GLU A 709 -65.97 -23.66 19.25
N THR A 710 -65.67 -24.49 18.24
CA THR A 710 -64.67 -25.56 18.29
C THR A 710 -63.29 -25.03 17.87
N PRO A 711 -62.34 -24.82 18.80
CA PRO A 711 -61.04 -24.25 18.45
C PRO A 711 -60.18 -25.18 17.59
N GLY A 712 -59.32 -24.56 16.76
CA GLY A 712 -58.30 -25.26 15.98
C GLY A 712 -57.24 -25.91 16.85
N VAL A 713 -56.39 -26.74 16.24
CA VAL A 713 -55.33 -27.47 16.93
C VAL A 713 -53.99 -27.08 16.30
N ALA A 714 -52.98 -26.82 17.13
CA ALA A 714 -51.62 -26.59 16.64
C ALA A 714 -51.08 -27.86 15.97
N TRP A 715 -50.34 -27.70 14.88
CA TRP A 715 -49.59 -28.77 14.23
C TRP A 715 -48.10 -28.58 14.50
N THR A 716 -47.42 -29.65 14.91
CA THR A 716 -45.97 -29.66 15.14
C THR A 716 -45.27 -30.05 13.85
N GLY A 717 -44.52 -29.12 13.27
CA GLY A 717 -43.51 -29.43 12.25
C GLY A 717 -42.21 -29.83 12.94
N THR A 718 -41.57 -30.91 12.47
CA THR A 718 -40.22 -31.30 12.90
C THR A 718 -39.28 -31.15 11.72
N PHE A 719 -38.34 -30.22 11.85
CA PHE A 719 -37.24 -30.06 10.91
C PHE A 719 -36.10 -31.00 11.29
N GLU A 720 -35.67 -31.87 10.37
CA GLU A 720 -34.64 -32.88 10.62
C GLU A 720 -33.54 -32.77 9.56
N GLY A 721 -32.30 -32.50 10.00
CA GLY A 721 -31.17 -32.23 9.12
C GLY A 721 -30.00 -31.53 9.83
N VAL A 722 -28.97 -31.12 9.09
CA VAL A 722 -27.80 -30.43 9.69
C VAL A 722 -28.20 -28.98 10.00
N PRO A 723 -28.04 -28.47 11.23
CA PRO A 723 -28.47 -27.11 11.59
C PRO A 723 -27.68 -26.05 10.84
N ASN A 724 -28.38 -25.07 10.25
CA ASN A 724 -27.76 -24.00 9.47
C ASN A 724 -26.95 -23.06 10.38
N ASN A 725 -25.71 -22.75 10.00
CA ASN A 725 -24.85 -21.84 10.74
C ASN A 725 -23.92 -21.00 9.85
N GLY A 726 -23.54 -19.83 10.36
CA GLY A 726 -22.82 -18.81 9.62
C GLY A 726 -23.71 -17.96 8.72
N THR A 727 -23.10 -17.02 8.00
CA THR A 727 -23.80 -16.09 7.10
C THR A 727 -24.57 -16.85 6.01
N VAL A 728 -25.89 -16.62 5.93
CA VAL A 728 -26.78 -17.20 4.92
C VAL A 728 -27.23 -16.09 3.97
N THR A 729 -27.21 -16.36 2.67
CA THR A 729 -27.47 -15.36 1.62
C THR A 729 -28.58 -15.84 0.68
N VAL A 730 -29.68 -15.09 0.60
CA VAL A 730 -30.88 -15.45 -0.18
C VAL A 730 -31.07 -14.46 -1.34
N PRO A 731 -30.94 -14.88 -2.61
CA PRO A 731 -31.19 -14.01 -3.76
C PRO A 731 -32.63 -13.50 -3.78
N VAL A 732 -32.82 -12.23 -4.16
CA VAL A 732 -34.14 -11.60 -4.30
C VAL A 732 -34.28 -10.84 -5.62
N ALA A 733 -35.51 -10.77 -6.12
CA ALA A 733 -35.86 -10.13 -7.37
C ALA A 733 -36.85 -8.97 -7.18
N SER A 734 -36.58 -7.85 -7.85
CA SER A 734 -37.48 -6.68 -7.94
C SER A 734 -38.35 -6.72 -9.20
N VAL A 735 -38.86 -7.90 -9.55
CA VAL A 735 -39.73 -8.09 -10.74
C VAL A 735 -41.20 -7.99 -10.36
N PHE A 736 -42.05 -7.57 -11.32
CA PHE A 736 -43.45 -7.23 -11.09
C PHE A 736 -43.65 -6.24 -9.92
N ASN A 737 -44.11 -6.68 -8.74
CA ASN A 737 -44.19 -5.81 -7.55
C ASN A 737 -42.97 -5.94 -6.60
N GLY A 738 -42.06 -6.88 -6.85
CA GLY A 738 -40.83 -7.07 -6.09
C GLY A 738 -40.98 -7.76 -4.74
N TYR A 739 -42.11 -8.41 -4.46
CA TYR A 739 -42.25 -9.26 -3.27
C TYR A 739 -41.43 -10.54 -3.42
N ASN A 740 -40.81 -10.98 -2.32
CA ASN A 740 -39.99 -12.19 -2.26
C ASN A 740 -40.41 -13.00 -1.01
N LEU A 741 -40.49 -14.33 -1.15
CA LEU A 741 -40.90 -15.21 -0.05
C LEU A 741 -39.72 -15.89 0.62
N VAL A 742 -39.36 -15.39 1.81
CA VAL A 742 -38.18 -15.81 2.57
C VAL A 742 -38.58 -16.31 3.96
N GLY A 743 -37.61 -16.66 4.80
CA GLY A 743 -37.87 -16.99 6.20
C GLY A 743 -36.59 -17.10 7.03
N ASN A 744 -36.76 -17.24 8.34
CA ASN A 744 -35.64 -17.43 9.25
C ASN A 744 -34.91 -18.76 8.94
N PRO A 745 -33.63 -18.73 8.51
CA PRO A 745 -32.89 -19.93 8.13
C PRO A 745 -32.27 -20.66 9.33
N TYR A 746 -32.44 -20.20 10.56
CA TYR A 746 -31.68 -20.66 11.73
C TYR A 746 -32.53 -21.38 12.79
N SER A 747 -31.87 -22.30 13.50
CA SER A 747 -32.41 -23.03 14.66
C SER A 747 -32.62 -22.18 15.92
N SER A 748 -32.68 -20.85 15.77
CA SER A 748 -33.01 -19.86 16.79
C SER A 748 -33.78 -18.70 16.18
N ALA A 749 -34.57 -17.99 16.97
CA ALA A 749 -35.20 -16.74 16.55
C ALA A 749 -34.15 -15.67 16.12
N ILE A 750 -34.51 -14.78 15.19
CA ILE A 750 -33.65 -13.67 14.72
C ILE A 750 -34.32 -12.31 14.95
N ASN A 751 -33.56 -11.29 15.30
CA ASN A 751 -34.07 -9.95 15.60
C ASN A 751 -34.47 -9.18 14.33
N ILE A 752 -35.61 -8.49 14.40
CA ILE A 752 -36.20 -7.75 13.27
C ILE A 752 -35.40 -6.46 12.97
N HIS A 753 -34.89 -5.77 13.99
CA HIS A 753 -34.09 -4.56 13.79
C HIS A 753 -32.75 -4.90 13.14
N ASP A 754 -32.02 -5.90 13.67
CA ASP A 754 -30.78 -6.40 13.07
C ASP A 754 -31.00 -6.88 11.62
N PHE A 755 -32.13 -7.54 11.33
CA PHE A 755 -32.46 -7.99 9.97
C PHE A 755 -32.65 -6.82 9.01
N PHE A 756 -33.37 -5.77 9.38
CA PHE A 756 -33.46 -4.55 8.56
C PHE A 756 -32.09 -3.86 8.43
N ASP A 757 -31.35 -3.70 9.53
CA ASP A 757 -30.08 -2.96 9.53
C ASP A 757 -28.97 -3.68 8.72
N GLY A 758 -29.03 -5.01 8.62
CA GLY A 758 -28.18 -5.80 7.72
C GLY A 758 -28.58 -5.79 6.24
N ASN A 759 -29.76 -5.25 5.88
CA ASN A 759 -30.36 -5.37 4.53
C ASN A 759 -30.80 -4.02 3.90
N VAL A 760 -30.23 -2.91 4.37
CA VAL A 760 -30.58 -1.52 4.00
C VAL A 760 -30.50 -1.19 2.50
N SER A 761 -29.70 -1.92 1.73
CA SER A 761 -29.49 -1.70 0.29
C SER A 761 -30.32 -2.61 -0.62
N VAL A 762 -31.14 -3.51 -0.06
CA VAL A 762 -31.82 -4.59 -0.80
C VAL A 762 -33.33 -4.53 -0.60
N ILE A 763 -33.78 -4.34 0.64
CA ILE A 763 -35.19 -4.16 0.98
C ILE A 763 -35.67 -2.79 0.46
N ASP A 764 -36.91 -2.71 -0.03
CA ASP A 764 -37.50 -1.43 -0.45
C ASP A 764 -37.71 -0.49 0.74
N PRO A 765 -37.43 0.83 0.63
CA PRO A 765 -37.57 1.77 1.76
C PRO A 765 -38.94 1.78 2.44
N GLY A 766 -40.03 1.55 1.68
CA GLY A 766 -41.38 1.44 2.24
C GLY A 766 -41.77 0.02 2.66
N SER A 767 -40.89 -0.97 2.56
CA SER A 767 -41.26 -2.36 2.82
C SER A 767 -41.32 -2.68 4.30
N SER A 768 -42.48 -3.18 4.71
CA SER A 768 -42.64 -3.98 5.92
C SER A 768 -42.06 -5.39 5.75
N LEU A 769 -42.05 -6.16 6.85
CA LEU A 769 -42.13 -7.62 6.79
C LEU A 769 -43.61 -8.04 6.91
N TYR A 770 -44.11 -8.87 6.00
CA TYR A 770 -45.52 -9.29 5.97
C TYR A 770 -45.66 -10.77 6.34
N PHE A 771 -46.41 -11.05 7.40
CA PHE A 771 -46.59 -12.38 7.96
C PHE A 771 -47.97 -12.93 7.60
N TRP A 772 -47.99 -13.97 6.75
CA TRP A 772 -49.22 -14.68 6.40
C TRP A 772 -49.81 -15.37 7.63
N ARG A 773 -50.99 -14.93 8.07
CA ARG A 773 -51.75 -15.55 9.18
C ARG A 773 -53.25 -15.37 8.94
N LYS A 774 -53.93 -16.46 8.57
CA LYS A 774 -55.40 -16.66 8.68
C LYS A 774 -55.82 -18.11 8.45
N ARG A 775 -57.00 -18.49 8.96
CA ARG A 775 -57.84 -19.59 8.43
C ARG A 775 -58.02 -19.40 6.92
N ASN A 776 -58.15 -20.48 6.15
CA ASN A 776 -58.23 -20.48 4.68
C ASN A 776 -59.58 -19.92 4.16
N ASP A 777 -59.71 -18.61 4.27
CA ASP A 777 -60.87 -17.81 3.92
C ASP A 777 -60.43 -16.63 3.04
N TYR A 778 -60.97 -16.53 1.82
CA TYR A 778 -60.59 -15.49 0.86
C TYR A 778 -61.34 -14.16 1.07
N SER A 779 -62.31 -14.11 2.01
CA SER A 779 -63.17 -12.93 2.23
C SER A 779 -62.63 -11.92 3.24
N VAL A 780 -61.49 -12.22 3.89
CA VAL A 780 -60.87 -11.40 4.95
C VAL A 780 -59.37 -11.17 4.72
N SER A 781 -58.81 -10.15 5.36
CA SER A 781 -57.39 -9.78 5.34
C SER A 781 -56.46 -10.96 5.66
N SER A 782 -55.25 -10.96 5.07
CA SER A 782 -54.39 -12.14 4.95
C SER A 782 -53.08 -12.03 5.72
N TYR A 783 -52.62 -10.81 5.96
CA TYR A 783 -51.29 -10.52 6.49
C TYR A 783 -51.36 -9.62 7.72
N ALA A 784 -50.53 -9.94 8.72
CA ALA A 784 -50.09 -8.97 9.71
C ALA A 784 -48.79 -8.30 9.22
N THR A 785 -48.56 -7.06 9.63
CA THR A 785 -47.47 -6.22 9.11
C THR A 785 -46.55 -5.81 10.26
N ILE A 786 -45.23 -5.78 10.07
CA ILE A 786 -44.29 -5.33 11.10
C ILE A 786 -43.10 -4.57 10.53
N THR A 787 -42.66 -3.56 11.29
CA THR A 787 -41.50 -2.71 11.05
C THR A 787 -40.67 -2.60 12.34
N LYS A 788 -39.66 -1.73 12.38
CA LYS A 788 -38.92 -1.31 13.58
C LYS A 788 -39.74 -0.41 14.53
N ALA A 789 -40.91 0.06 14.11
CA ALA A 789 -41.77 0.97 14.87
C ALA A 789 -42.96 0.26 15.53
N ALA A 790 -43.67 -0.58 14.78
CA ALA A 790 -44.92 -1.18 15.22
C ALA A 790 -45.19 -2.53 14.55
N TYR A 791 -46.20 -3.23 15.08
CA TYR A 791 -46.89 -4.36 14.48
C TYR A 791 -48.34 -3.94 14.21
N THR A 792 -48.96 -4.34 13.10
CA THR A 792 -50.41 -4.24 12.92
C THR A 792 -51.06 -5.62 12.81
N ALA A 793 -52.13 -5.77 13.59
CA ALA A 793 -52.91 -6.98 13.75
C ALA A 793 -53.71 -7.36 12.49
N ASN A 794 -54.01 -8.65 12.36
CA ASN A 794 -55.01 -9.17 11.44
C ASN A 794 -56.13 -9.87 12.23
N ALA A 795 -57.22 -9.20 12.57
CA ALA A 795 -58.29 -9.79 13.41
C ALA A 795 -59.10 -10.93 12.73
N ALA A 796 -58.73 -11.37 11.51
CA ALA A 796 -59.22 -12.61 10.94
C ALA A 796 -58.97 -13.82 11.87
N ALA A 797 -59.83 -14.84 11.82
CA ALA A 797 -59.68 -16.03 12.66
C ALA A 797 -58.31 -16.72 12.43
N GLY A 798 -57.50 -16.80 13.49
CA GLY A 798 -56.12 -17.30 13.44
C GLY A 798 -55.06 -16.31 12.90
N GLY A 799 -55.41 -15.03 12.77
CA GLY A 799 -54.54 -13.95 12.29
C GLY A 799 -53.73 -13.27 13.39
N ASP A 800 -54.38 -12.47 14.24
CA ASP A 800 -53.69 -11.74 15.32
C ASP A 800 -53.39 -12.64 16.50
N THR A 801 -52.10 -12.90 16.60
CA THR A 801 -51.40 -13.64 17.63
C THR A 801 -50.24 -12.76 18.16
N GLY A 802 -49.96 -11.60 17.56
CA GLY A 802 -48.71 -10.83 17.68
C GLY A 802 -48.78 -9.62 18.61
N SER A 803 -49.96 -9.05 18.82
CA SER A 803 -50.14 -7.79 19.57
C SER A 803 -49.60 -7.82 21.01
N GLU A 804 -49.60 -8.97 21.69
CA GLU A 804 -49.00 -9.13 23.03
C GLU A 804 -47.46 -9.26 23.05
N THR A 805 -46.77 -9.28 21.90
CA THR A 805 -45.33 -9.61 21.83
C THR A 805 -44.48 -8.52 21.18
N PHE A 806 -45.02 -7.73 20.25
CA PHE A 806 -44.31 -6.59 19.65
C PHE A 806 -44.52 -5.30 20.45
N VAL A 807 -44.31 -5.43 21.77
CA VAL A 807 -44.46 -4.41 22.80
C VAL A 807 -43.20 -4.39 23.67
N GLY A 808 -42.83 -3.24 24.21
CA GLY A 808 -41.58 -3.08 24.95
C GLY A 808 -40.34 -3.10 24.04
N ALA A 809 -39.21 -3.60 24.56
CA ALA A 809 -37.89 -3.38 23.98
C ALA A 809 -37.65 -4.07 22.61
N PRO A 810 -37.10 -3.36 21.60
CA PRO A 810 -36.72 -3.91 20.29
C PRO A 810 -35.89 -5.20 20.29
N SER A 811 -35.14 -5.48 21.36
CA SER A 811 -34.29 -6.68 21.47
C SER A 811 -35.07 -8.00 21.48
N SER A 812 -36.34 -7.99 21.92
CA SER A 812 -37.24 -9.16 21.93
C SER A 812 -38.07 -9.33 20.66
N TRP A 813 -38.02 -8.36 19.74
CA TRP A 813 -38.80 -8.38 18.50
C TRP A 813 -38.14 -9.31 17.48
N VAL A 814 -38.65 -10.53 17.36
CA VAL A 814 -37.97 -11.60 16.62
C VAL A 814 -38.85 -12.35 15.62
N ILE A 815 -38.24 -12.73 14.50
CA ILE A 815 -38.75 -13.71 13.55
C ILE A 815 -38.42 -15.10 14.11
N ASN A 816 -39.45 -15.84 14.50
CA ASN A 816 -39.31 -17.15 15.14
C ASN A 816 -38.67 -18.19 14.21
N THR A 817 -38.01 -19.21 14.79
CA THR A 817 -37.54 -20.39 14.05
C THR A 817 -38.68 -21.04 13.25
N GLY A 818 -38.38 -21.46 12.02
CA GLY A 818 -39.35 -22.08 11.11
C GLY A 818 -40.27 -21.11 10.36
N GLN A 819 -40.38 -19.85 10.79
CA GLN A 819 -41.34 -18.87 10.25
C GLN A 819 -40.85 -18.26 8.94
N GLY A 820 -41.64 -18.40 7.87
CA GLY A 820 -41.49 -17.61 6.64
C GLY A 820 -42.30 -16.31 6.66
N PHE A 821 -41.87 -15.34 5.84
CA PHE A 821 -42.45 -14.00 5.70
C PHE A 821 -42.16 -13.42 4.31
N PHE A 822 -42.97 -12.45 3.87
CA PHE A 822 -42.68 -11.67 2.67
C PHE A 822 -41.92 -10.39 3.00
N VAL A 823 -41.09 -9.96 2.06
CA VAL A 823 -40.45 -8.64 2.03
C VAL A 823 -40.40 -8.13 0.59
N GLN A 824 -40.51 -6.83 0.38
CA GLN A 824 -40.42 -6.18 -0.93
C GLN A 824 -38.97 -5.74 -1.17
N ALA A 825 -38.42 -5.99 -2.37
CA ALA A 825 -37.07 -5.61 -2.77
C ALA A 825 -37.09 -4.50 -3.83
N SER A 826 -36.38 -3.40 -3.58
CA SER A 826 -36.31 -2.24 -4.50
C SER A 826 -35.44 -2.51 -5.73
N SER A 827 -34.52 -3.46 -5.64
CA SER A 827 -33.66 -3.90 -6.74
C SER A 827 -33.32 -5.39 -6.62
N GLY A 828 -32.93 -6.01 -7.73
CA GLY A 828 -32.41 -7.38 -7.72
C GLY A 828 -31.10 -7.45 -6.94
N GLY A 829 -31.03 -8.32 -5.94
CA GLY A 829 -29.94 -8.35 -4.97
C GLY A 829 -29.95 -9.64 -4.14
N THR A 830 -29.39 -9.57 -2.93
CA THR A 830 -29.25 -10.73 -2.04
C THR A 830 -29.47 -10.30 -0.60
N LEU A 831 -30.50 -10.84 0.05
CA LEU A 831 -30.70 -10.67 1.49
C LEU A 831 -29.65 -11.46 2.26
N VAL A 832 -29.16 -10.87 3.35
CA VAL A 832 -28.18 -11.47 4.25
C VAL A 832 -28.83 -11.77 5.59
N PHE A 833 -28.60 -12.98 6.08
CA PHE A 833 -28.85 -13.39 7.46
C PHE A 833 -27.50 -13.68 8.11
N GLU A 834 -27.33 -13.27 9.37
CA GLU A 834 -26.09 -13.46 10.11
C GLU A 834 -26.35 -13.99 11.53
N ASN A 835 -25.33 -14.63 12.11
CA ASN A 835 -25.38 -15.09 13.49
C ASN A 835 -25.52 -13.95 14.52
N SER A 836 -25.06 -12.75 14.18
CA SER A 836 -25.30 -11.49 14.92
C SER A 836 -26.79 -11.21 15.16
N MET A 837 -27.66 -11.59 14.21
CA MET A 837 -29.10 -11.39 14.29
C MET A 837 -29.79 -12.36 15.25
N ARG A 838 -29.18 -13.49 15.62
CA ARG A 838 -29.82 -14.52 16.46
C ARG A 838 -30.13 -14.02 17.86
N ARG A 839 -31.16 -14.59 18.50
CA ARG A 839 -31.59 -14.28 19.88
C ARG A 839 -32.06 -15.53 20.63
N ALA A 840 -31.68 -15.62 21.90
CA ALA A 840 -32.22 -16.57 22.87
C ALA A 840 -33.57 -16.06 23.41
N VAL A 841 -34.57 -15.94 22.53
CA VAL A 841 -35.91 -15.42 22.86
C VAL A 841 -36.93 -16.54 22.74
N ASN A 842 -37.58 -16.86 23.85
CA ASN A 842 -38.58 -17.92 23.98
C ASN A 842 -39.99 -17.32 23.98
N ASN A 843 -40.27 -16.35 23.08
CA ASN A 843 -41.59 -15.73 23.00
C ASN A 843 -42.59 -16.69 22.34
N GLY A 844 -43.34 -17.41 23.18
CA GLY A 844 -44.19 -18.55 22.84
C GLY A 844 -45.38 -18.30 21.90
N GLN A 845 -45.45 -17.12 21.26
CA GLN A 845 -46.30 -16.73 20.12
C GLN A 845 -47.26 -17.84 19.66
N PHE A 846 -48.51 -17.88 20.10
CA PHE A 846 -49.27 -16.82 20.79
C PHE A 846 -49.23 -16.97 22.33
N PHE A 847 -49.33 -15.83 23.03
CA PHE A 847 -49.30 -15.68 24.50
C PHE A 847 -47.92 -15.98 25.15
N ARG A 848 -47.53 -15.36 26.27
CA ARG A 848 -48.30 -14.52 27.21
C ARG A 848 -47.41 -13.52 27.95
N GLN A 849 -47.98 -12.36 28.31
CA GLN A 849 -47.61 -11.49 29.45
C GLN A 849 -46.20 -10.86 29.46
N ALA A 850 -46.14 -9.53 29.38
CA ALA A 850 -44.92 -8.74 29.56
C ALA A 850 -44.66 -8.36 31.04
N GLU A 851 -43.39 -8.20 31.41
CA GLU A 851 -43.00 -7.46 32.62
C GLU A 851 -42.76 -5.97 32.27
N GLU A 852 -43.24 -5.07 33.11
CA GLU A 852 -43.06 -3.62 32.93
C GLU A 852 -41.65 -3.18 33.39
N GLN A 853 -40.82 -2.74 32.44
CA GLN A 853 -39.67 -1.88 32.75
C GLN A 853 -39.85 -0.52 32.09
N GLN A 854 -39.67 0.54 32.89
CA GLN A 854 -39.89 1.93 32.47
C GLN A 854 -38.72 2.46 31.63
N GLU A 855 -38.71 2.11 30.34
CA GLU A 855 -37.96 2.90 29.36
C GLU A 855 -38.54 4.33 29.26
N ILE A 856 -37.67 5.33 29.21
CA ILE A 856 -38.08 6.73 29.05
C ILE A 856 -38.45 6.92 27.59
N TYR A 857 -39.74 7.14 27.32
CA TYR A 857 -40.38 7.02 26.00
C TYR A 857 -39.62 7.73 24.85
N ARG A 858 -38.85 6.95 24.10
CA ARG A 858 -38.23 7.33 22.81
C ARG A 858 -39.15 7.08 21.60
N LEU A 859 -40.32 6.51 21.85
CA LEU A 859 -41.31 6.08 20.87
C LEU A 859 -42.70 6.29 21.49
N SER A 860 -43.63 6.89 20.75
CA SER A 860 -45.04 7.04 21.17
C SER A 860 -45.96 6.66 20.03
N ARG A 861 -46.91 5.76 20.26
CA ARG A 861 -47.65 5.07 19.20
C ARG A 861 -49.14 5.03 19.45
N LEU A 862 -49.92 4.99 18.38
CA LEU A 862 -51.37 4.77 18.41
C LEU A 862 -51.79 3.84 17.27
N TRP A 863 -52.81 3.01 17.52
CA TRP A 863 -53.34 2.05 16.56
C TRP A 863 -54.81 2.33 16.28
N LEU A 864 -55.16 2.46 14.99
CA LEU A 864 -56.51 2.69 14.52
C LEU A 864 -57.03 1.41 13.86
N ASN A 865 -58.21 0.96 14.28
CA ASN A 865 -58.95 -0.09 13.60
C ASN A 865 -60.02 0.54 12.70
N ILE A 866 -60.26 -0.04 11.53
CA ILE A 866 -61.54 0.10 10.81
C ILE A 866 -62.30 -1.22 10.87
N THR A 867 -63.58 -1.16 11.21
CA THR A 867 -64.47 -2.32 11.32
C THR A 867 -65.72 -2.14 10.46
N GLY A 868 -66.14 -3.22 9.80
CA GLY A 868 -67.34 -3.28 8.97
C GLY A 868 -68.43 -4.20 9.54
N SER A 869 -69.64 -4.08 9.01
CA SER A 869 -70.83 -4.78 9.49
C SER A 869 -70.87 -6.31 9.26
N GLN A 870 -69.93 -6.86 8.50
CA GLN A 870 -69.73 -8.30 8.26
C GLN A 870 -68.44 -8.82 8.94
N ASN A 871 -67.93 -8.09 9.93
CA ASN A 871 -66.61 -8.31 10.56
C ASN A 871 -65.42 -8.06 9.61
N GLU A 872 -65.58 -7.20 8.59
CA GLU A 872 -64.42 -6.69 7.85
C GLU A 872 -63.50 -5.92 8.80
N PHE A 873 -62.18 -6.14 8.74
CA PHE A 873 -61.20 -5.52 9.65
C PHE A 873 -59.94 -5.10 8.91
N LYS A 874 -59.38 -3.94 9.28
CA LYS A 874 -57.98 -3.59 9.04
C LYS A 874 -57.48 -2.70 10.18
N GLN A 875 -56.20 -2.80 10.52
CA GLN A 875 -55.52 -1.93 11.47
C GLN A 875 -54.40 -1.14 10.79
N ALA A 876 -54.22 0.12 11.19
CA ALA A 876 -53.08 0.96 10.84
C ALA A 876 -52.46 1.57 12.11
N ALA A 877 -51.16 1.84 12.10
CA ALA A 877 -50.43 2.42 13.24
C ALA A 877 -49.70 3.71 12.86
N ILE A 878 -49.67 4.67 13.78
CA ILE A 878 -48.83 5.87 13.70
C ILE A 878 -47.85 5.85 14.88
N ALA A 879 -46.57 6.10 14.61
CA ALA A 879 -45.49 6.12 15.57
C ALA A 879 -44.69 7.43 15.51
N TYR A 880 -44.34 7.99 16.67
CA TYR A 880 -43.55 9.21 16.81
C TYR A 880 -42.23 8.89 17.50
N THR A 881 -41.11 9.27 16.88
CA THR A 881 -39.76 9.11 17.44
C THR A 881 -38.76 10.08 16.82
N GLY A 882 -37.77 10.53 17.59
CA GLY A 882 -36.63 11.33 17.10
C GLY A 882 -35.69 10.60 16.11
N GLN A 883 -36.13 9.50 15.51
CA GLN A 883 -35.48 8.83 14.37
C GLN A 883 -36.31 8.92 13.08
N GLY A 884 -37.57 9.36 13.15
CA GLY A 884 -38.45 9.46 12.01
C GLY A 884 -38.44 10.82 11.31
N THR A 885 -38.97 10.85 10.10
CA THR A 885 -39.09 12.03 9.24
C THR A 885 -40.55 12.22 8.77
N ILE A 886 -40.77 13.08 7.77
CA ILE A 886 -42.08 13.25 7.10
C ILE A 886 -42.12 12.51 5.74
N GLY A 887 -40.98 11.94 5.32
CA GLY A 887 -40.83 11.14 4.10
C GLY A 887 -41.07 9.66 4.36
N ILE A 888 -40.32 8.79 3.68
CA ILE A 888 -40.30 7.34 3.91
C ILE A 888 -39.03 6.92 4.67
N ASP A 889 -39.20 6.42 5.89
CA ASP A 889 -38.14 6.00 6.80
C ASP A 889 -37.86 4.48 6.71
N TYR A 890 -36.71 4.11 6.13
CA TYR A 890 -36.32 2.72 5.88
C TYR A 890 -36.56 1.80 7.09
N GLY A 891 -37.42 0.80 6.91
CA GLY A 891 -37.70 -0.24 7.90
C GLY A 891 -38.42 0.25 9.17
N TRP A 892 -38.74 1.54 9.29
CA TRP A 892 -39.61 2.10 10.33
C TRP A 892 -41.04 2.27 9.78
N ASP A 893 -41.15 2.80 8.55
CA ASP A 893 -42.39 2.78 7.77
C ASP A 893 -42.70 1.40 7.21
N GLY A 894 -43.98 1.17 6.93
CA GLY A 894 -44.49 -0.08 6.42
C GLY A 894 -45.71 0.10 5.54
N LYS A 895 -45.53 -0.10 4.23
CA LYS A 895 -46.53 0.01 3.17
C LYS A 895 -47.77 -0.87 3.40
N ALA A 896 -48.93 -0.33 3.05
CA ALA A 896 -50.21 -1.01 3.20
C ALA A 896 -50.51 -1.97 2.04
N LEU A 897 -50.85 -3.22 2.38
CA LEU A 897 -51.55 -4.11 1.46
C LEU A 897 -53.04 -3.71 1.41
N ILE A 898 -53.40 -2.81 0.49
CA ILE A 898 -54.75 -2.23 0.35
C ILE A 898 -55.73 -3.07 -0.50
N ASP A 899 -55.34 -4.27 -0.90
CA ASP A 899 -56.14 -5.22 -1.70
C ASP A 899 -56.15 -6.64 -1.10
N ASP A 900 -55.68 -6.85 0.14
CA ASP A 900 -55.64 -8.17 0.78
C ASP A 900 -56.97 -8.61 1.41
N GLY A 901 -57.99 -7.75 1.38
CA GLY A 901 -59.30 -7.93 1.99
C GLY A 901 -60.33 -6.87 1.53
N PRO A 902 -61.59 -6.94 2.03
CA PRO A 902 -62.70 -6.07 1.60
C PRO A 902 -62.65 -4.63 2.15
N VAL A 903 -61.78 -4.38 3.14
CA VAL A 903 -61.54 -3.07 3.73
C VAL A 903 -60.04 -2.85 3.93
N ALA A 904 -59.59 -1.61 3.75
CA ALA A 904 -58.25 -1.16 4.16
C ALA A 904 -58.32 0.19 4.88
N LEU A 905 -57.38 0.40 5.80
CA LEU A 905 -57.08 1.64 6.50
C LEU A 905 -55.57 1.86 6.39
N TYR A 906 -55.16 3.10 6.18
CA TYR A 906 -53.76 3.48 6.00
C TYR A 906 -53.57 4.98 6.24
N SER A 907 -52.36 5.41 6.55
CA SER A 907 -51.94 6.82 6.43
C SER A 907 -51.10 7.01 5.16
N ILE A 908 -50.64 8.24 4.89
CA ILE A 908 -49.98 8.59 3.62
C ILE A 908 -48.70 9.40 3.86
N ALA A 909 -47.62 9.01 3.19
CA ALA A 909 -46.38 9.79 3.03
C ALA A 909 -45.84 9.62 1.61
N GLU A 910 -45.34 10.70 1.00
CA GLU A 910 -44.75 10.71 -0.37
C GLU A 910 -45.55 9.91 -1.42
N ASP A 911 -46.87 10.11 -1.44
CA ASP A 911 -47.86 9.40 -2.29
C ASP A 911 -47.97 7.87 -2.09
N MET A 912 -47.36 7.31 -1.03
CA MET A 912 -47.47 5.89 -0.64
C MET A 912 -48.50 5.66 0.47
N GLU A 913 -49.36 4.66 0.34
CA GLU A 913 -50.21 4.16 1.43
C GLU A 913 -49.41 3.34 2.46
N LEU A 914 -49.47 3.73 3.74
CA LEU A 914 -48.75 3.10 4.86
C LEU A 914 -49.71 2.45 5.86
N ALA A 915 -49.46 1.18 6.20
CA ALA A 915 -50.13 0.48 7.31
C ALA A 915 -49.44 0.78 8.65
N ILE A 916 -48.15 1.08 8.62
CA ILE A 916 -47.39 1.64 9.74
C ILE A 916 -46.69 2.88 9.22
N GLN A 917 -46.97 4.04 9.81
CA GLN A 917 -46.22 5.26 9.53
C GLN A 917 -45.45 5.71 10.76
N THR A 918 -44.16 5.93 10.58
CA THR A 918 -43.28 6.62 11.52
C THR A 918 -43.24 8.11 11.17
N ARG A 919 -43.07 8.94 12.19
CA ARG A 919 -43.03 10.40 12.15
C ARG A 919 -41.94 10.88 13.13
N PRO A 920 -41.57 12.18 13.11
CA PRO A 920 -40.56 12.73 14.01
C PRO A 920 -40.94 12.63 15.50
N GLU A 921 -40.18 13.29 16.37
CA GLU A 921 -40.61 13.49 17.75
C GLU A 921 -41.98 14.21 17.80
N PHE A 922 -42.81 13.89 18.80
CA PHE A 922 -44.21 14.29 18.81
C PHE A 922 -44.40 15.79 19.05
N GLU A 923 -45.17 16.44 18.16
CA GLU A 923 -45.61 17.84 18.28
C GLU A 923 -47.14 17.89 18.25
N VAL A 924 -47.75 18.75 19.08
CA VAL A 924 -49.22 18.77 19.27
C VAL A 924 -49.97 19.43 18.10
N GLU A 925 -49.27 20.20 17.28
CA GLU A 925 -49.74 20.77 16.01
C GLU A 925 -49.73 19.78 14.83
N ASP A 926 -49.23 18.55 15.00
CA ASP A 926 -49.14 17.58 13.91
C ASP A 926 -50.52 17.09 13.43
N MET A 927 -50.57 16.74 12.13
CA MET A 927 -51.75 16.21 11.46
C MET A 927 -51.35 15.08 10.52
N VAL A 928 -52.07 13.95 10.62
CA VAL A 928 -51.85 12.76 9.79
C VAL A 928 -53.09 12.46 8.96
N VAL A 929 -52.91 12.45 7.64
CA VAL A 929 -53.97 12.10 6.69
C VAL A 929 -54.25 10.60 6.76
N ILE A 930 -55.51 10.23 6.98
CA ILE A 930 -55.98 8.85 7.02
C ILE A 930 -56.81 8.54 5.79
N GLY A 931 -56.34 7.60 4.98
CA GLY A 931 -57.07 7.02 3.88
C GLY A 931 -57.75 5.70 4.26
N TYR A 932 -58.84 5.40 3.56
CA TYR A 932 -59.50 4.10 3.64
C TYR A 932 -59.99 3.63 2.27
N LYS A 933 -60.20 2.32 2.14
CA LYS A 933 -60.75 1.67 0.95
C LYS A 933 -61.77 0.63 1.37
N VAL A 934 -62.89 0.56 0.65
CA VAL A 934 -63.99 -0.38 0.91
C VAL A 934 -64.53 -0.94 -0.40
N THR A 935 -64.70 -2.26 -0.48
CA THR A 935 -65.30 -2.90 -1.67
C THR A 935 -66.82 -2.76 -1.70
N THR A 936 -67.45 -2.62 -0.52
CA THR A 936 -68.90 -2.67 -0.33
C THR A 936 -69.40 -1.34 0.24
N PRO A 937 -70.49 -0.74 -0.29
CA PRO A 937 -71.11 0.43 0.33
C PRO A 937 -71.80 0.03 1.64
N GLY A 938 -71.64 0.82 2.70
CA GLY A 938 -72.12 0.43 4.02
C GLY A 938 -71.78 1.40 5.15
N SER A 939 -71.94 0.90 6.38
CA SER A 939 -71.54 1.58 7.61
C SER A 939 -70.26 0.94 8.15
N TYR A 940 -69.27 1.76 8.45
CA TYR A 940 -67.98 1.37 9.01
C TYR A 940 -67.67 2.21 10.24
N THR A 941 -66.85 1.68 11.15
CA THR A 941 -66.45 2.36 12.38
C THR A 941 -64.93 2.43 12.46
N ILE A 942 -64.39 3.63 12.68
CA ILE A 942 -63.00 3.83 13.09
C ILE A 942 -62.94 3.93 14.62
N SER A 943 -62.07 3.13 15.22
CA SER A 943 -61.82 3.10 16.67
C SER A 943 -60.33 3.14 16.98
N LEU A 944 -59.99 3.60 18.20
CA LEU A 944 -58.64 3.61 18.74
C LEU A 944 -58.45 2.33 19.56
N ASP A 945 -57.54 1.46 19.11
CA ASP A 945 -57.35 0.12 19.65
C ASP A 945 -56.52 0.12 20.94
N HIS A 946 -55.29 0.64 20.84
CA HIS A 946 -54.40 0.92 21.95
C HIS A 946 -53.43 2.06 21.59
N PHE A 947 -52.69 2.53 22.59
CA PHE A 947 -51.69 3.59 22.44
C PHE A 947 -50.66 3.55 23.57
N ASP A 948 -49.46 4.08 23.32
CA ASP A 948 -48.37 4.20 24.30
C ASP A 948 -47.68 5.59 24.25
N GLY A 949 -46.59 5.76 25.01
CA GLY A 949 -45.82 7.00 25.05
C GLY A 949 -46.64 8.21 25.52
N VAL A 950 -46.47 9.36 24.87
CA VAL A 950 -47.15 10.63 25.25
C VAL A 950 -48.67 10.50 25.34
N PHE A 951 -49.27 9.59 24.59
CA PHE A 951 -50.72 9.36 24.58
C PHE A 951 -51.22 8.76 25.90
N LEU A 952 -50.38 8.11 26.71
CA LEU A 952 -50.74 7.68 28.06
C LEU A 952 -50.82 8.85 29.07
N TYR A 953 -50.20 9.99 28.77
CA TYR A 953 -50.02 11.11 29.70
C TYR A 953 -50.99 12.29 29.46
N GLY A 954 -52.16 12.00 28.90
CA GLY A 954 -53.26 12.95 28.76
C GLY A 954 -53.30 13.72 27.43
N GLN A 955 -52.42 13.41 26.48
CA GLN A 955 -52.53 13.93 25.11
C GLN A 955 -53.70 13.26 24.38
N ASP A 956 -54.75 14.01 24.05
CA ASP A 956 -55.91 13.54 23.28
C ASP A 956 -55.55 13.13 21.83
N ILE A 957 -56.41 12.31 21.22
CA ILE A 957 -56.29 11.86 19.83
C ILE A 957 -57.65 12.08 19.16
N TYR A 958 -57.75 13.02 18.23
CA TYR A 958 -58.99 13.39 17.57
C TYR A 958 -59.03 12.90 16.12
N LEU A 959 -60.15 12.30 15.71
CA LEU A 959 -60.48 12.06 14.30
C LEU A 959 -61.34 13.21 13.77
N LYS A 960 -60.92 13.81 12.66
CA LYS A 960 -61.64 14.87 11.95
C LYS A 960 -62.16 14.34 10.61
N ASP A 961 -63.47 14.38 10.39
CA ASP A 961 -64.12 14.04 9.12
C ASP A 961 -64.37 15.32 8.29
N ASN A 962 -63.61 15.48 7.21
CA ASN A 962 -63.70 16.62 6.29
C ASN A 962 -64.99 16.67 5.45
N VAL A 963 -65.76 15.58 5.37
CA VAL A 963 -67.04 15.52 4.64
C VAL A 963 -68.21 15.94 5.54
N THR A 964 -68.17 15.60 6.82
CA THR A 964 -69.21 15.99 7.79
C THR A 964 -68.85 17.22 8.63
N ASN A 965 -67.58 17.65 8.59
CA ASN A 965 -66.97 18.67 9.45
C ASN A 965 -67.21 18.37 10.96
N GLN A 966 -67.05 17.09 11.33
CA GLN A 966 -67.11 16.62 12.71
C GLN A 966 -65.71 16.28 13.23
N THR A 967 -65.48 16.51 14.52
CA THR A 967 -64.25 16.12 15.22
C THR A 967 -64.62 15.33 16.48
N ILE A 968 -64.07 14.13 16.65
CA ILE A 968 -64.37 13.19 17.74
C ILE A 968 -63.08 12.82 18.45
N ASN A 969 -63.05 12.88 19.79
CA ASN A 969 -61.95 12.33 20.57
C ASN A 969 -62.09 10.80 20.59
N LEU A 970 -61.18 10.08 19.92
CA LEU A 970 -61.24 8.62 19.82
C LEU A 970 -60.98 7.91 21.17
N LYS A 971 -60.55 8.64 22.20
CA LYS A 971 -60.46 8.15 23.58
C LYS A 971 -61.80 8.17 24.32
N GLU A 972 -62.79 8.91 23.84
CA GLU A 972 -64.12 9.02 24.45
C GLU A 972 -65.18 8.19 23.70
N ALA A 973 -65.09 8.12 22.37
CA ALA A 973 -66.03 7.35 21.54
C ALA A 973 -65.44 7.00 20.15
N ASP A 974 -65.84 5.84 19.64
CA ASP A 974 -65.58 5.42 18.25
C ASP A 974 -66.34 6.27 17.24
N TYR A 975 -65.84 6.39 16.01
CA TYR A 975 -66.50 7.11 14.93
C TYR A 975 -67.13 6.18 13.88
N THR A 976 -68.46 6.03 13.93
CA THR A 976 -69.23 5.31 12.91
C THR A 976 -69.70 6.24 11.78
N PHE A 977 -69.43 5.86 10.54
CA PHE A 977 -69.78 6.62 9.34
C PHE A 977 -70.32 5.73 8.21
N THR A 978 -71.09 6.32 7.30
CA THR A 978 -71.49 5.68 6.04
C THR A 978 -70.59 6.08 4.88
N THR A 979 -70.40 5.17 3.93
CA THR A 979 -69.58 5.38 2.72
C THR A 979 -70.10 4.56 1.55
N GLU A 980 -69.87 5.05 0.34
CA GLU A 980 -69.97 4.25 -0.90
C GLU A 980 -68.73 3.37 -1.07
N THR A 981 -68.78 2.44 -2.03
CA THR A 981 -67.61 1.66 -2.49
C THR A 981 -66.56 2.58 -3.14
N GLY A 982 -65.27 2.32 -2.88
CA GLY A 982 -64.16 3.13 -3.41
C GLY A 982 -62.97 3.26 -2.46
N GLN A 983 -62.03 4.13 -2.85
CA GLN A 983 -60.85 4.51 -2.08
C GLN A 983 -60.92 6.03 -1.83
N PHE A 984 -60.68 6.44 -0.58
CA PHE A 984 -60.90 7.81 -0.10
C PHE A 984 -59.70 8.24 0.76
N THR A 985 -58.90 9.19 0.27
CA THR A 985 -57.67 9.67 0.94
C THR A 985 -57.86 10.94 1.75
N ASN A 986 -58.80 11.81 1.36
CA ASN A 986 -58.90 13.18 1.89
C ASN A 986 -60.03 13.36 2.92
N ARG A 987 -60.68 12.26 3.35
CA ARG A 987 -61.83 12.33 4.26
C ARG A 987 -61.42 12.50 5.72
N PHE A 988 -60.39 11.80 6.17
CA PHE A 988 -60.04 11.72 7.58
C PHE A 988 -58.65 12.28 7.87
N GLU A 989 -58.56 12.97 9.00
CA GLU A 989 -57.30 13.45 9.59
C GLU A 989 -57.28 13.04 11.06
N ILE A 990 -56.12 12.57 11.54
CA ILE A 990 -55.82 12.54 12.98
C ILE A 990 -55.16 13.88 13.34
N ILE A 991 -55.66 14.51 14.39
CA ILE A 991 -55.11 15.76 14.96
C ILE A 991 -55.05 15.64 16.49
N TYR A 992 -54.12 16.36 17.11
CA TYR A 992 -53.87 16.28 18.56
C TYR A 992 -54.35 17.51 19.35
N THR A 993 -54.87 18.52 18.66
CA THR A 993 -55.53 19.68 19.28
C THR A 993 -56.79 20.08 18.52
N ILE A 994 -57.82 20.47 19.27
CA ILE A 994 -59.05 21.11 18.75
C ILE A 994 -59.00 22.65 18.81
N GLN A 995 -57.90 23.23 19.31
CA GLN A 995 -57.66 24.65 19.09
C GLN A 995 -57.37 24.85 17.61
N ALA A 996 -58.03 25.85 17.00
CA ALA A 996 -57.68 26.26 15.65
C ALA A 996 -56.20 26.70 15.65
N LEU A 997 -55.43 26.21 14.69
CA LEU A 997 -54.05 26.63 14.45
C LEU A 997 -54.03 28.11 14.02
N ASP A 998 -54.04 29.03 14.99
CA ASP A 998 -53.84 30.48 14.78
C ASP A 998 -52.33 30.77 14.53
N GLY A 999 -51.72 29.92 13.70
CA GLY A 999 -50.29 29.85 13.35
C GLY A 999 -49.98 30.20 11.89
N ASN A 1000 -51.00 30.48 11.07
CA ASN A 1000 -50.85 31.10 9.76
C ASN A 1000 -51.54 32.47 9.74
N ASN A 1001 -50.81 33.53 9.37
CA ASN A 1001 -51.30 34.91 9.34
C ASN A 1001 -52.28 35.14 8.17
N PHE A 1002 -53.51 34.64 8.33
CA PHE A 1002 -54.56 34.78 7.31
C PHE A 1002 -54.98 36.25 7.18
N THR A 1003 -54.53 36.90 6.10
CA THR A 1003 -54.89 38.28 5.79
C THR A 1003 -56.25 38.27 5.10
N ILE A 1004 -57.28 38.84 5.73
CA ILE A 1004 -58.66 38.83 5.20
C ILE A 1004 -58.71 39.46 3.80
N THR A 1005 -59.22 38.70 2.81
CA THR A 1005 -59.27 39.11 1.41
C THR A 1005 -60.66 39.60 1.01
N PRO A 1006 -60.80 40.32 -0.12
CA PRO A 1006 -62.12 40.65 -0.65
C PRO A 1006 -62.98 39.46 -1.05
N ASN A 1007 -62.46 38.23 -1.17
CA ASN A 1007 -63.31 37.08 -1.51
C ASN A 1007 -64.04 36.51 -0.28
N ASP A 1008 -63.50 36.74 0.91
CA ASP A 1008 -63.98 36.14 2.17
C ASP A 1008 -65.17 36.89 2.79
N VAL A 1009 -65.53 38.05 2.22
CA VAL A 1009 -66.68 38.87 2.66
C VAL A 1009 -67.71 38.97 1.54
N VAL A 1010 -68.90 38.39 1.72
CA VAL A 1010 -70.02 38.50 0.80
C VAL A 1010 -70.85 39.73 1.15
N VAL A 1011 -71.17 40.57 0.17
CA VAL A 1011 -72.06 41.73 0.35
C VAL A 1011 -73.13 41.69 -0.74
N TYR A 1012 -74.39 41.72 -0.34
CA TYR A 1012 -75.54 41.74 -1.24
C TYR A 1012 -76.63 42.69 -0.72
N GLN A 1013 -77.46 43.18 -1.65
CA GLN A 1013 -78.57 44.09 -1.35
C GLN A 1013 -79.88 43.41 -1.77
N LYS A 1014 -80.91 43.48 -0.92
CA LYS A 1014 -82.27 43.04 -1.26
C LYS A 1014 -83.28 43.99 -0.62
N GLU A 1015 -84.23 44.49 -1.42
CA GLU A 1015 -85.36 45.31 -0.95
C GLU A 1015 -84.92 46.50 -0.06
N GLY A 1016 -83.80 47.15 -0.43
CA GLY A 1016 -83.20 48.27 0.28
C GLY A 1016 -82.30 47.91 1.47
N THR A 1017 -82.35 46.67 1.96
CA THR A 1017 -81.45 46.18 3.01
C THR A 1017 -80.12 45.73 2.41
N ILE A 1018 -79.01 46.18 2.98
CA ILE A 1018 -77.67 45.65 2.69
C ILE A 1018 -77.38 44.55 3.71
N THR A 1019 -77.00 43.35 3.25
CA THR A 1019 -76.45 42.30 4.11
C THR A 1019 -74.97 42.14 3.82
N ILE A 1020 -74.19 42.03 4.89
CA ILE A 1020 -72.74 41.82 4.87
C ILE A 1020 -72.48 40.58 5.71
N ASP A 1021 -71.78 39.63 5.13
CA ASP A 1021 -71.47 38.32 5.68
C ASP A 1021 -69.96 38.10 5.54
N ALA A 1022 -69.28 37.92 6.68
CA ALA A 1022 -67.83 37.67 6.76
C ALA A 1022 -67.52 36.20 7.14
N GLY A 1023 -68.49 35.30 6.92
CA GLY A 1023 -68.38 33.87 7.20
C GLY A 1023 -68.19 33.58 8.68
N ASN A 1024 -66.92 33.36 9.06
CA ASN A 1024 -66.51 32.97 10.41
C ASN A 1024 -65.79 34.10 11.18
N LEU A 1025 -65.61 35.29 10.60
CA LEU A 1025 -64.93 36.43 11.23
C LEU A 1025 -65.93 37.46 11.75
N ASP A 1026 -65.82 37.83 13.03
CA ASP A 1026 -66.64 38.90 13.60
C ASP A 1026 -66.31 40.26 12.96
N ILE A 1027 -67.37 40.98 12.61
CA ILE A 1027 -67.29 42.34 12.07
C ILE A 1027 -67.25 43.32 13.25
N ASP A 1028 -66.19 44.12 13.35
CA ASP A 1028 -66.08 45.19 14.35
C ASP A 1028 -66.88 46.43 13.91
N GLN A 1029 -66.73 46.82 12.65
CA GLN A 1029 -67.30 48.04 12.09
C GLN A 1029 -67.55 47.91 10.59
N VAL A 1030 -68.64 48.54 10.12
CA VAL A 1030 -68.84 48.85 8.71
C VAL A 1030 -68.90 50.37 8.52
N THR A 1031 -68.16 50.88 7.53
CA THR A 1031 -68.31 52.25 7.03
C THR A 1031 -68.63 52.24 5.53
N ILE A 1032 -69.45 53.17 5.06
CA ILE A 1032 -69.85 53.28 3.65
C ILE A 1032 -69.48 54.66 3.14
N HIS A 1033 -68.75 54.73 2.02
CA HIS A 1033 -68.26 55.94 1.39
C HIS A 1033 -68.77 56.07 -0.05
N ASP A 1034 -68.92 57.30 -0.56
CA ASP A 1034 -69.10 57.51 -2.00
C ASP A 1034 -67.79 57.32 -2.78
N LEU A 1035 -67.86 57.26 -4.12
CA LEU A 1035 -66.68 57.18 -5.00
C LEU A 1035 -65.70 58.37 -4.89
N ARG A 1036 -66.00 59.39 -4.08
CA ARG A 1036 -65.12 60.53 -3.77
C ARG A 1036 -64.51 60.42 -2.37
N GLY A 1037 -64.69 59.29 -1.68
CA GLY A 1037 -64.15 59.00 -0.35
C GLY A 1037 -64.94 59.61 0.81
N ARG A 1038 -66.04 60.34 0.57
CA ARG A 1038 -66.84 60.95 1.63
C ARG A 1038 -67.68 59.87 2.33
N LEU A 1039 -67.53 59.79 3.66
CA LEU A 1039 -68.33 58.92 4.52
C LEU A 1039 -69.83 59.28 4.42
N ILE A 1040 -70.65 58.25 4.20
CA ILE A 1040 -72.11 58.30 4.11
C ILE A 1040 -72.74 57.71 5.38
N TYR A 1041 -72.22 56.58 5.86
CA TYR A 1041 -72.80 55.79 6.95
C TYR A 1041 -71.71 55.06 7.75
N THR A 1042 -71.94 54.83 9.04
CA THR A 1042 -71.09 54.01 9.92
C THR A 1042 -71.94 53.21 10.90
N LYS A 1043 -71.57 51.95 11.13
CA LYS A 1043 -72.12 51.06 12.17
C LYS A 1043 -70.94 50.40 12.88
N PRO A 1044 -70.50 50.92 14.04
CA PRO A 1044 -69.44 50.32 14.87
C PRO A 1044 -70.01 49.29 15.86
N SER A 1045 -69.13 48.52 16.50
CA SER A 1045 -69.45 47.56 17.58
C SER A 1045 -70.51 46.54 17.15
N ILE A 1046 -70.30 45.94 15.97
CA ILE A 1046 -71.23 44.97 15.38
C ILE A 1046 -71.12 43.61 16.08
N ASN A 1047 -69.90 43.13 16.34
CA ASN A 1047 -69.57 41.93 17.11
C ASN A 1047 -70.38 40.69 16.67
N ALA A 1048 -70.47 40.48 15.36
CA ALA A 1048 -71.14 39.36 14.72
C ALA A 1048 -70.57 39.13 13.31
N THR A 1049 -70.57 37.88 12.85
CA THR A 1049 -70.09 37.52 11.50
C THR A 1049 -71.01 37.99 10.36
N VAL A 1050 -72.29 38.21 10.65
CA VAL A 1050 -73.29 38.71 9.70
C VAL A 1050 -73.98 39.95 10.26
N THR A 1051 -74.09 41.00 9.43
CA THR A 1051 -74.77 42.25 9.78
C THR A 1051 -75.64 42.76 8.64
N THR A 1052 -76.83 43.24 9.00
CA THR A 1052 -77.71 44.00 8.10
C THR A 1052 -77.61 45.50 8.34
N ILE A 1053 -77.85 46.27 7.29
CA ILE A 1053 -77.99 47.73 7.31
C ILE A 1053 -79.28 48.08 6.55
N THR A 1054 -80.29 48.51 7.30
CA THR A 1054 -81.61 48.95 6.83
C THR A 1054 -81.73 50.47 6.68
N ASP A 1055 -80.86 51.23 7.34
CA ASP A 1055 -81.10 52.66 7.63
C ASP A 1055 -80.32 53.60 6.69
N CYS A 1056 -79.62 53.03 5.70
CA CYS A 1056 -78.66 53.75 4.87
C CYS A 1056 -79.36 54.48 3.71
N ASN A 1057 -79.80 55.71 3.97
CA ASN A 1057 -80.49 56.58 3.01
C ASN A 1057 -79.55 57.11 1.91
N VAL A 1058 -79.16 56.24 0.97
CA VAL A 1058 -78.33 56.58 -0.20
C VAL A 1058 -79.21 56.68 -1.45
N GLN A 1059 -78.98 57.69 -2.28
CA GLN A 1059 -79.54 57.71 -3.64
C GLN A 1059 -78.80 56.69 -4.51
N GLN A 1060 -79.51 56.08 -5.45
CA GLN A 1060 -79.05 54.90 -6.22
C GLN A 1060 -77.70 55.16 -6.89
N GLN A 1061 -76.61 54.58 -6.36
CA GLN A 1061 -75.23 54.91 -6.75
C GLN A 1061 -74.23 53.83 -6.34
N VAL A 1062 -73.04 53.90 -6.92
CA VAL A 1062 -71.91 53.06 -6.52
C VAL A 1062 -71.25 53.62 -5.25
N VAL A 1063 -71.03 52.75 -4.27
CA VAL A 1063 -70.38 53.05 -3.00
C VAL A 1063 -69.21 52.10 -2.73
N LEU A 1064 -68.36 52.48 -1.78
CA LEU A 1064 -67.32 51.63 -1.20
C LEU A 1064 -67.69 51.34 0.25
N LEU A 1065 -67.88 50.07 0.60
CA LEU A 1065 -67.99 49.61 1.98
C LEU A 1065 -66.60 49.21 2.46
N HIS A 1066 -66.17 49.72 3.61
CA HIS A 1066 -65.06 49.16 4.38
C HIS A 1066 -65.64 48.34 5.52
N ILE A 1067 -65.29 47.05 5.56
CA ILE A 1067 -65.65 46.09 6.60
C ILE A 1067 -64.39 45.84 7.43
N THR A 1068 -64.40 46.25 8.69
CA THR A 1068 -63.30 46.05 9.65
C THR A 1068 -63.57 44.81 10.49
N THR A 1069 -62.55 43.99 10.65
CA THR A 1069 -62.52 42.80 11.52
C THR A 1069 -61.19 42.76 12.29
N ALA A 1070 -61.11 41.94 13.33
CA ALA A 1070 -59.87 41.73 14.10
C ALA A 1070 -58.67 41.20 13.27
N LYS A 1071 -58.91 40.68 12.05
CA LYS A 1071 -57.87 40.19 11.13
C LYS A 1071 -57.65 41.12 9.90
N GLY A 1072 -58.30 42.30 9.83
CA GLY A 1072 -58.03 43.34 8.82
C GLY A 1072 -59.24 44.11 8.30
N VAL A 1073 -59.04 44.91 7.24
CA VAL A 1073 -60.10 45.75 6.61
C VAL A 1073 -60.29 45.37 5.14
N VAL A 1074 -61.52 45.01 4.75
CA VAL A 1074 -61.92 44.67 3.38
C VAL A 1074 -62.70 45.81 2.73
N THR A 1075 -62.34 46.19 1.50
CA THR A 1075 -63.09 47.15 0.68
C THR A 1075 -63.98 46.42 -0.33
N LYS A 1076 -65.30 46.60 -0.26
CA LYS A 1076 -66.29 46.09 -1.22
C LYS A 1076 -66.93 47.22 -2.00
N LYS A 1077 -66.83 47.17 -3.33
CA LYS A 1077 -67.52 48.10 -4.25
C LYS A 1077 -68.90 47.54 -4.59
N VAL A 1078 -69.95 48.25 -4.21
CA VAL A 1078 -71.36 47.80 -4.34
C VAL A 1078 -72.18 48.90 -4.99
N VAL A 1079 -73.23 48.53 -5.73
CA VAL A 1079 -74.26 49.46 -6.20
C VAL A 1079 -75.44 49.36 -5.25
N LEU A 1080 -75.89 50.50 -4.71
CA LEU A 1080 -77.10 50.64 -3.90
C LEU A 1080 -78.23 51.26 -4.69
#